data_AF-A0A7T2PHF6-F1
#
_entry.id   AF-A0A7T2PHF6-F1
#
_cell.length_a   1.000
_cell.length_b   1.000
_cell.length_c   1.000
_cell.angle_alpha   90.00
_cell.angle_beta   90.00
_cell.angle_gamma   90.00
#
_symmetry.space_group_name_H-M   'P 1'
#
loop_
_entity.id
_entity.type
_entity.pdbx_description
1 polymer ?
#
loop_
_entity_poly.entity_id
_entity_poly.type
_entity_poly.pdbx_seq_one_letter_code
_entity_poly.pdbx_strand_id
1 'polypeptide(L)'
;MIGAEPVIEKRRWLSPVWLLPLIALLLAGGFLYQQVLSRGQLIQINFAQGNGILPGKTQIRYQGVAIGVVQELELAEDGRKIAVMAKIDSRARPLIRKGSDFWLVSPKASLTEISGLDTLVSGNYINLQPGRESNPLEETFDALEGPPPGYQAQGRMLHLTADSLGSVGIGAKLYFRGIEVGSVINTRLGQDNQNVILDLVIEPRFEHLVKADTRFWNISGIKGSFSLAGVSVEAGSLTSILSGGIAFDSPKDSPEPEKGQLFTLYKGLAEAARGERIEIAAGDLPIKEGMPILYEGIEIGRIDPIRLTDKGRVVTALINPEQAYRITDKSQLVWESVALSATGVQHADRLLSGPAIRLDYVAGKPAHQMTLTDRAPQSGTKVTLQADDLAGLNQDAPVWYKGLQVGRISQLTLDARGNASVELVMAPNYGHLLNRARFYRAAPLQIDADLSGIKVETSPASAWLGGGIKLLQASSGERINRLYPSQELALLGTRDAKPQRWLLKADQADGIGIGSPVLYLGLEAGKVKQLRAAKEGVEIELEIDGVYAPLLAQQPQFWKKAAIDTRVGIDGVKVKVGNLATLLRGAIEFDRLVNGRSSHQLFDSKEQARAKVRTLSLVADNNPGLGIGSPIRYRGVDIGKIEEIELEPSLGQVIFKAELDGHYAERFLQSGARFTLVQAKLGLGGVAHLDTLIKGAFVEAQPGKGAGKDRFPLSQVGPVGLALTLKSPSVNGLSVGSPLLFRKMVVGSVTQVALARDGSEVVIDVSVEKEYAHLVRANSRFWNVSGVKADIGLTGGTIEVETVQSLLAGGIAFNTPEKEMGPTVKAGHSYPLYGKAEKEWLEWSPRIQP
;
A
#
# COMPACT_ATOMS: atom_id res chain seq x y z
N MET A 1 37.42 -57.60 168.07
CA MET A 1 38.24 -56.56 167.41
C MET A 1 37.65 -56.36 166.02
N ILE A 2 37.30 -55.12 165.70
CA ILE A 2 36.62 -54.69 164.48
C ILE A 2 37.69 -54.43 163.41
N GLY A 3 37.51 -54.92 162.18
CA GLY A 3 38.47 -54.77 161.08
C GLY A 3 37.79 -54.63 159.71
N ALA A 4 37.89 -53.40 159.20
CA ALA A 4 37.71 -52.81 157.85
C ALA A 4 37.28 -53.62 156.61
N GLU A 5 36.45 -52.95 155.79
CA GLU A 5 35.93 -53.30 154.45
C GLU A 5 36.97 -53.26 153.31
N PRO A 6 36.70 -53.95 152.19
CA PRO A 6 37.18 -53.57 150.86
C PRO A 6 36.03 -53.21 149.89
N VAL A 7 36.16 -52.05 149.25
CA VAL A 7 35.37 -51.59 148.09
C VAL A 7 35.87 -52.26 146.81
N ILE A 8 34.97 -52.85 146.01
CA ILE A 8 35.28 -53.40 144.67
C ILE A 8 34.33 -52.78 143.64
N GLU A 9 34.84 -51.88 142.80
CA GLU A 9 34.17 -51.41 141.59
C GLU A 9 34.17 -52.48 140.49
N LYS A 10 33.04 -52.64 139.78
CA LYS A 10 32.97 -53.36 138.50
C LYS A 10 32.40 -52.46 137.40
N ARG A 11 33.29 -51.79 136.66
CA ARG A 11 33.00 -51.22 135.34
C ARG A 11 32.71 -52.35 134.35
N ARG A 12 31.54 -52.33 133.69
CA ARG A 12 31.28 -53.06 132.44
C ARG A 12 31.17 -52.06 131.30
N TRP A 13 32.29 -51.84 130.61
CA TRP A 13 32.28 -51.19 129.31
C TRP A 13 31.80 -52.20 128.26
N LEU A 14 30.78 -51.82 127.48
CA LEU A 14 30.53 -52.43 126.18
C LEU A 14 31.82 -52.25 125.36
N SER A 15 32.45 -53.35 124.96
CA SER A 15 33.68 -53.32 124.18
C SER A 15 33.46 -52.53 122.88
N PRO A 16 34.35 -51.56 122.52
CA PRO A 16 34.27 -50.82 121.26
C PRO A 16 34.24 -51.72 120.01
N VAL A 17 34.60 -52.99 120.12
CA VAL A 17 34.57 -53.97 119.02
C VAL A 17 33.13 -54.19 118.50
N TRP A 18 32.08 -53.97 119.30
CA TRP A 18 30.68 -54.09 118.86
C TRP A 18 30.12 -52.85 118.16
N LEU A 19 30.85 -51.73 118.14
CA LEU A 19 30.45 -50.55 117.37
C LEU A 19 30.59 -50.79 115.86
N LEU A 20 31.56 -51.61 115.46
CA LEU A 20 31.89 -51.84 114.04
C LEU A 20 30.78 -52.64 113.30
N PRO A 21 30.21 -53.74 113.84
CA PRO A 21 29.07 -54.42 113.23
C PRO A 21 27.80 -53.57 113.17
N LEU A 22 27.53 -52.74 114.19
CA LEU A 22 26.35 -51.87 114.23
C LEU A 22 26.46 -50.73 113.20
N ILE A 23 27.64 -50.12 113.08
CA ILE A 23 27.93 -49.13 112.03
C ILE A 23 27.81 -49.79 110.66
N ALA A 24 28.35 -51.00 110.47
CA ALA A 24 28.23 -51.72 109.21
C ALA A 24 26.76 -52.04 108.86
N LEU A 25 25.93 -52.40 109.84
CA LEU A 25 24.50 -52.64 109.65
C LEU A 25 23.73 -51.35 109.31
N LEU A 26 24.05 -50.24 109.96
CA LEU A 26 23.46 -48.92 109.65
C LEU A 26 23.91 -48.41 108.28
N LEU A 27 25.17 -48.61 107.90
CA LEU A 27 25.66 -48.28 106.56
C LEU A 27 25.03 -49.18 105.49
N ALA A 28 24.90 -50.48 105.74
CA ALA A 28 24.22 -51.40 104.83
C ALA A 28 22.73 -51.07 104.68
N GLY A 29 22.05 -50.75 105.78
CA GLY A 29 20.66 -50.26 105.76
C GLY A 29 20.52 -48.92 105.04
N GLY A 30 21.46 -48.00 105.25
CA GLY A 30 21.54 -46.73 104.53
C GLY A 30 21.74 -46.93 103.02
N PHE A 31 22.65 -47.82 102.62
CA PHE A 31 22.88 -48.18 101.22
C PHE A 31 21.65 -48.82 100.59
N LEU A 32 20.97 -49.73 101.27
CA LEU A 32 19.74 -50.36 100.77
C LEU A 32 18.62 -49.31 100.58
N TYR A 33 18.44 -48.41 101.56
CA TYR A 33 17.45 -47.34 101.50
C TYR A 33 17.75 -46.36 100.34
N GLN A 34 19.01 -45.98 100.18
CA GLN A 34 19.45 -45.13 99.08
C GLN A 34 19.30 -45.82 97.71
N GLN A 35 19.50 -47.13 97.65
CA GLN A 35 19.32 -47.93 96.43
C GLN A 35 17.85 -48.12 96.05
N VAL A 36 16.93 -48.17 97.01
CA VAL A 36 15.47 -48.21 96.74
C VAL A 36 14.96 -46.85 96.27
N LEU A 37 15.41 -45.74 96.89
CA LEU A 37 15.05 -44.39 96.47
C LEU A 37 15.62 -44.00 95.09
N SER A 38 16.73 -44.60 94.66
CA SER A 38 17.40 -44.32 93.38
C SER A 38 16.89 -45.18 92.21
N ARG A 39 15.87 -46.03 92.39
CA ARG A 39 15.25 -46.78 91.28
C ARG A 39 14.40 -45.83 90.43
N GLY A 40 14.75 -45.60 89.16
CA GLY A 40 13.89 -44.87 88.21
C GLY A 40 12.49 -45.50 88.09
N GLN A 41 11.47 -44.70 87.76
CA GLN A 41 10.08 -45.19 87.60
C GLN A 41 9.91 -45.79 86.20
N LEU A 42 9.31 -46.98 86.10
CA LEU A 42 8.95 -47.59 84.81
C LEU A 42 7.54 -47.14 84.43
N ILE A 43 7.38 -46.67 83.19
CA ILE A 43 6.09 -46.30 82.62
C ILE A 43 5.89 -47.02 81.29
N GLN A 44 4.64 -47.29 80.95
CA GLN A 44 4.21 -47.90 79.70
C GLN A 44 3.62 -46.83 78.77
N ILE A 45 4.13 -46.73 77.56
CA ILE A 45 3.60 -45.84 76.53
C ILE A 45 3.19 -46.69 75.31
N ASN A 46 1.90 -46.68 74.97
CA ASN A 46 1.36 -47.46 73.87
C ASN A 46 1.45 -46.68 72.57
N PHE A 47 2.25 -47.15 71.62
CA PHE A 47 2.37 -46.59 70.27
C PHE A 47 1.62 -47.45 69.26
N ALA A 48 1.08 -46.83 68.21
CA ALA A 48 0.50 -47.58 67.09
C ALA A 48 1.54 -48.43 66.34
N GLN A 49 2.80 -47.99 66.29
CA GLN A 49 3.91 -48.68 65.64
C GLN A 49 5.21 -48.49 66.44
N GLY A 50 6.07 -49.51 66.49
CA GLY A 50 7.36 -49.47 67.19
C GLY A 50 8.55 -49.00 66.33
N ASN A 51 8.30 -48.62 65.07
CA ASN A 51 9.36 -48.34 64.11
C ASN A 51 10.24 -47.16 64.57
N GLY A 52 11.54 -47.44 64.72
CA GLY A 52 12.53 -46.44 65.12
C GLY A 52 12.59 -46.14 66.61
N ILE A 53 11.89 -46.91 67.46
CA ILE A 53 12.08 -46.90 68.92
C ILE A 53 13.00 -48.08 69.27
N LEU A 54 14.12 -47.79 69.92
CA LEU A 54 15.17 -48.76 70.23
C LEU A 54 15.39 -48.87 71.75
N PRO A 55 15.29 -50.08 72.33
CA PRO A 55 15.66 -50.35 73.71
C PRO A 55 17.06 -49.82 74.05
N GLY A 56 17.17 -49.13 75.18
CA GLY A 56 18.42 -48.55 75.69
C GLY A 56 18.95 -47.34 74.93
N LYS A 57 18.37 -46.97 73.78
CA LYS A 57 18.85 -45.86 72.93
C LYS A 57 17.85 -44.72 72.79
N THR A 58 16.56 -45.02 72.64
CA THR A 58 15.53 -44.00 72.48
C THR A 58 15.28 -43.29 73.81
N GLN A 59 15.52 -41.98 73.82
CA GLN A 59 15.35 -41.15 75.01
C GLN A 59 13.92 -40.60 75.08
N ILE A 60 13.43 -40.37 76.30
CA ILE A 60 12.26 -39.52 76.54
C ILE A 60 12.78 -38.14 76.88
N ARG A 61 12.30 -37.12 76.15
CA ARG A 61 12.72 -35.73 76.32
C ARG A 61 11.56 -34.84 76.73
N TYR A 62 11.86 -33.83 77.53
CA TYR A 62 10.97 -32.72 77.84
C TYR A 62 11.74 -31.42 77.61
N GLN A 63 11.21 -30.52 76.77
CA GLN A 63 11.86 -29.26 76.39
C GLN A 63 13.34 -29.46 75.93
N GLY A 64 13.61 -30.55 75.21
CA GLY A 64 14.95 -30.89 74.72
C GLY A 64 15.87 -31.59 75.74
N VAL A 65 15.48 -31.71 77.01
CA VAL A 65 16.27 -32.39 78.05
C VAL A 65 15.86 -33.87 78.16
N ALA A 66 16.84 -34.78 78.17
CA ALA A 66 16.58 -36.21 78.37
C ALA A 66 16.17 -36.49 79.82
N ILE A 67 14.94 -36.96 80.00
CA ILE A 67 14.30 -37.23 81.29
C ILE A 67 14.02 -38.73 81.51
N GLY A 68 14.26 -39.56 80.50
CA GLY A 68 14.11 -41.01 80.58
C GLY A 68 14.70 -41.73 79.37
N VAL A 69 14.68 -43.06 79.41
CA VAL A 69 15.13 -43.92 78.31
C VAL A 69 14.26 -45.16 78.21
N VAL A 70 13.95 -45.56 76.98
CA VAL A 70 13.22 -46.79 76.68
C VAL A 70 14.05 -47.99 77.11
N GLN A 71 13.44 -48.92 77.85
CA GLN A 71 14.07 -50.15 78.32
C GLN A 71 13.71 -51.33 77.44
N GLU A 72 12.43 -51.45 77.06
CA GLU A 72 11.91 -52.64 76.38
C GLU A 72 10.70 -52.28 75.51
N LEU A 73 10.45 -53.08 74.47
CA LEU A 73 9.26 -52.99 73.62
C LEU A 73 8.57 -54.34 73.64
N GLU A 74 7.29 -54.34 73.97
CA GLU A 74 6.43 -55.51 73.96
C GLU A 74 5.19 -55.25 73.09
N LEU A 75 4.52 -56.30 72.68
CA LEU A 75 3.19 -56.15 72.09
C LEU A 75 2.22 -55.85 73.24
N ALA A 76 1.42 -54.79 73.11
CA ALA A 76 0.40 -54.48 74.11
C ALA A 76 -0.61 -55.63 74.19
N GLU A 77 -1.31 -55.76 75.33
CA GLU A 77 -2.28 -56.84 75.57
C GLU A 77 -3.40 -56.93 74.49
N ASP A 78 -3.65 -55.82 73.78
CA ASP A 78 -4.64 -55.74 72.68
C ASP A 78 -4.14 -56.31 71.34
N GLY A 79 -2.86 -56.65 71.22
CA GLY A 79 -2.22 -57.17 70.01
C GLY A 79 -2.11 -56.17 68.86
N ARG A 80 -2.54 -54.91 69.05
CA ARG A 80 -2.64 -53.88 68.01
C ARG A 80 -1.69 -52.71 68.23
N LYS A 81 -1.27 -52.48 69.47
CA LYS A 81 -0.31 -51.43 69.85
C LYS A 81 1.00 -52.05 70.33
N ILE A 82 2.06 -51.26 70.30
CA ILE A 82 3.36 -51.60 70.88
C ILE A 82 3.48 -50.91 72.24
N ALA A 83 3.56 -51.69 73.30
CA ALA A 83 3.79 -51.22 74.66
C ALA A 83 5.29 -50.93 74.85
N VAL A 84 5.64 -49.65 74.95
CA VAL A 84 7.02 -49.21 75.16
C VAL A 84 7.23 -48.98 76.65
N MET A 85 8.02 -49.85 77.28
CA MET A 85 8.43 -49.72 78.69
C MET A 85 9.60 -48.75 78.78
N ALA A 86 9.43 -47.63 79.45
CA ALA A 86 10.45 -46.60 79.58
C ALA A 86 10.74 -46.25 81.04
N LYS A 87 12.03 -46.06 81.34
CA LYS A 87 12.51 -45.70 82.67
C LYS A 87 12.71 -44.19 82.76
N ILE A 88 11.98 -43.55 83.65
CA ILE A 88 12.01 -42.11 83.93
C ILE A 88 12.93 -41.82 85.12
N ASP A 89 13.73 -40.75 85.01
CA ASP A 89 14.56 -40.21 86.09
C ASP A 89 13.68 -39.80 87.28
N SER A 90 14.14 -40.03 88.51
CA SER A 90 13.39 -39.70 89.73
C SER A 90 13.02 -38.22 89.81
N ARG A 91 13.84 -37.32 89.25
CA ARG A 91 13.59 -35.88 89.18
C ARG A 91 12.48 -35.48 88.22
N ALA A 92 12.19 -36.32 87.22
CA ALA A 92 11.18 -36.05 86.19
C ALA A 92 9.82 -36.69 86.48
N ARG A 93 9.70 -37.52 87.51
CA ARG A 93 8.43 -38.14 87.93
C ARG A 93 7.27 -37.14 88.10
N PRO A 94 7.46 -35.92 88.64
CA PRO A 94 6.35 -34.96 88.77
C PRO A 94 5.75 -34.50 87.44
N LEU A 95 6.45 -34.71 86.32
CA LEU A 95 6.00 -34.36 84.97
C LEU A 95 5.10 -35.44 84.36
N ILE A 96 5.12 -36.66 84.90
CA ILE A 96 4.40 -37.82 84.37
C ILE A 96 3.07 -37.95 85.10
N ARG A 97 2.07 -37.24 84.59
CA ARG A 97 0.71 -37.16 85.19
C ARG A 97 -0.35 -37.57 84.22
N LYS A 98 -1.55 -37.87 84.72
CA LYS A 98 -2.71 -38.09 83.87
C LYS A 98 -2.95 -36.94 82.90
N GLY A 99 -3.15 -37.26 81.62
CA GLY A 99 -3.24 -36.28 80.53
C GLY A 99 -1.90 -35.71 80.07
N SER A 100 -0.79 -36.42 80.34
CA SER A 100 0.49 -36.15 79.69
C SER A 100 0.50 -36.78 78.31
N ASP A 101 0.81 -35.97 77.30
CA ASP A 101 0.85 -36.41 75.91
C ASP A 101 2.29 -36.80 75.54
N PHE A 102 2.42 -37.98 74.94
CA PHE A 102 3.69 -38.49 74.41
C PHE A 102 3.59 -38.64 72.90
N TRP A 103 4.63 -38.30 72.16
CA TRP A 103 4.70 -38.59 70.73
C TRP A 103 6.13 -38.86 70.29
N LEU A 104 6.28 -39.68 69.24
CA LEU A 104 7.57 -39.98 68.67
C LEU A 104 8.03 -38.81 67.79
N VAL A 105 9.23 -38.31 68.04
CA VAL A 105 9.91 -37.35 67.16
C VAL A 105 10.92 -38.11 66.32
N SER A 106 10.67 -38.12 65.02
CA SER A 106 11.50 -38.72 63.99
C SER A 106 12.00 -37.66 62.99
N PRO A 107 13.14 -37.88 62.32
CA PRO A 107 13.65 -36.95 61.33
C PRO A 107 12.67 -36.89 60.16
N LYS A 108 12.20 -35.68 59.84
CA LYS A 108 11.39 -35.44 58.64
C LYS A 108 12.23 -34.71 57.61
N ALA A 109 12.39 -35.33 56.45
CA ALA A 109 12.99 -34.69 55.29
C ALA A 109 11.89 -34.00 54.48
N SER A 110 11.91 -32.67 54.43
CA SER A 110 11.13 -31.88 53.47
C SER A 110 12.08 -31.05 52.60
N LEU A 111 11.64 -30.69 51.39
CA LEU A 111 12.47 -29.90 50.45
C LEU A 111 12.78 -28.49 50.98
N THR A 112 11.98 -27.95 51.91
CA THR A 112 12.07 -26.56 52.38
C THR A 112 12.54 -26.42 53.82
N GLU A 113 12.40 -27.47 54.64
CA GLU A 113 12.73 -27.44 56.07
C GLU A 113 13.24 -28.81 56.55
N ILE A 114 14.40 -28.84 57.23
CA ILE A 114 14.90 -30.05 57.89
C ILE A 114 14.55 -29.94 59.37
N SER A 115 13.37 -30.43 59.75
CA SER A 115 12.95 -30.50 61.15
C SER A 115 13.46 -31.80 61.79
N GLY A 116 14.03 -31.71 62.99
CA GLY A 116 14.61 -32.88 63.67
C GLY A 116 16.04 -33.20 63.25
N LEU A 117 16.86 -32.21 62.87
CA LEU A 117 18.30 -32.40 62.60
C LEU A 117 19.05 -33.02 63.79
N ASP A 118 18.61 -32.75 65.01
CA ASP A 118 19.13 -33.39 66.22
C ASP A 118 18.90 -34.91 66.18
N THR A 119 17.76 -35.37 65.65
CA THR A 119 17.46 -36.80 65.48
C THR A 119 18.25 -37.49 64.36
N LEU A 120 18.79 -36.72 63.40
CA LEU A 120 19.70 -37.25 62.39
C LEU A 120 21.02 -37.76 63.01
N VAL A 121 21.47 -37.14 64.11
CA VAL A 121 22.68 -37.52 64.85
C VAL A 121 22.34 -38.36 66.09
N SER A 122 21.28 -38.03 66.83
CA SER A 122 20.92 -38.67 68.10
C SER A 122 19.91 -39.82 67.98
N GLY A 123 19.35 -40.06 66.80
CA GLY A 123 18.23 -41.00 66.59
C GLY A 123 16.89 -40.44 67.08
N ASN A 124 15.81 -41.20 66.84
CA ASN A 124 14.46 -40.85 67.28
C ASN A 124 14.37 -40.77 68.81
N TYR A 125 13.54 -39.85 69.30
CA TYR A 125 13.24 -39.70 70.72
C TYR A 125 11.73 -39.51 70.93
N ILE A 126 11.25 -39.79 72.13
CA ILE A 126 9.85 -39.56 72.51
C ILE A 126 9.80 -38.22 73.24
N ASN A 127 8.96 -37.29 72.79
CA ASN A 127 8.77 -36.02 73.48
C ASN A 127 7.58 -36.11 74.44
N LEU A 128 7.63 -35.33 75.52
CA LEU A 128 6.60 -35.24 76.55
C LEU A 128 6.00 -33.84 76.58
N GLN A 129 4.68 -33.74 76.67
CA GLN A 129 3.98 -32.57 77.20
C GLN A 129 3.29 -32.97 78.51
N PRO A 130 3.67 -32.37 79.66
CA PRO A 130 3.11 -32.75 80.95
C PRO A 130 1.64 -32.35 81.04
N GLY A 131 0.83 -33.22 81.65
CA GLY A 131 -0.54 -32.90 82.03
C GLY A 131 -0.60 -31.80 83.09
N ARG A 132 -1.81 -31.32 83.40
CA ARG A 132 -2.02 -30.30 84.45
C ARG A 132 -1.45 -30.77 85.79
N GLU A 133 -0.78 -29.88 86.53
CA GLU A 133 -0.14 -30.22 87.82
C GLU A 133 -1.10 -30.81 88.86
N SER A 134 -2.40 -30.47 88.75
CA SER A 134 -3.48 -31.01 89.61
C SER A 134 -3.78 -32.49 89.39
N ASN A 135 -3.30 -33.09 88.31
CA ASN A 135 -3.65 -34.46 87.94
C ASN A 135 -2.81 -35.50 88.70
N PRO A 136 -3.37 -36.69 89.01
CA PRO A 136 -2.64 -37.76 89.68
C PRO A 136 -1.52 -38.31 88.78
N LEU A 137 -0.53 -38.98 89.40
CA LEU A 137 0.49 -39.75 88.66
C LEU A 137 -0.18 -40.92 87.93
N GLU A 138 0.29 -41.21 86.73
CA GLU A 138 -0.19 -42.30 85.89
C GLU A 138 1.02 -43.05 85.30
N GLU A 139 0.89 -44.36 85.11
CA GLU A 139 1.99 -45.21 84.66
C GLU A 139 1.78 -45.75 83.24
N THR A 140 0.57 -45.62 82.69
CA THR A 140 0.20 -46.11 81.35
C THR A 140 -0.37 -44.98 80.51
N PHE A 141 0.18 -44.78 79.32
CA PHE A 141 -0.18 -43.69 78.41
C PHE A 141 -0.41 -44.18 76.98
N ASP A 142 -1.26 -43.50 76.23
CA ASP A 142 -1.37 -43.67 74.79
C ASP A 142 -0.59 -42.55 74.08
N ALA A 143 0.25 -42.91 73.11
CA ALA A 143 0.99 -41.93 72.34
C ALA A 143 0.14 -41.30 71.24
N LEU A 144 0.34 -40.01 71.00
CA LEU A 144 -0.20 -39.28 69.86
C LEU A 144 0.60 -39.59 68.59
N GLU A 145 -0.05 -39.55 67.43
CA GLU A 145 0.60 -39.70 66.12
C GLU A 145 1.56 -38.54 65.79
N GLY A 146 1.43 -37.41 66.47
CA GLY A 146 2.24 -36.21 66.29
C GLY A 146 2.05 -35.22 67.45
N PRO A 147 2.67 -34.04 67.38
CA PRO A 147 2.51 -33.02 68.41
C PRO A 147 1.03 -32.57 68.51
N PRO A 148 0.54 -32.26 69.72
CA PRO A 148 -0.85 -31.86 69.91
C PRO A 148 -1.16 -30.51 69.21
N PRO A 149 -2.42 -30.27 68.78
CA PRO A 149 -2.82 -29.03 68.12
C PRO A 149 -2.48 -27.79 68.96
N GLY A 150 -1.77 -26.83 68.35
CA GLY A 150 -1.33 -25.60 69.04
C GLY A 150 0.05 -25.67 69.69
N TYR A 151 0.72 -26.84 69.70
CA TYR A 151 2.10 -26.98 70.22
C TYR A 151 3.10 -26.01 69.55
N GLN A 152 2.88 -25.66 68.28
CA GLN A 152 3.69 -24.71 67.51
C GLN A 152 3.02 -23.35 67.25
N ALA A 153 1.73 -23.18 67.54
CA ALA A 153 0.98 -21.99 67.13
C ALA A 153 0.95 -20.92 68.24
N GLN A 154 1.99 -20.08 68.29
CA GLN A 154 1.94 -18.82 69.04
C GLN A 154 1.60 -17.69 68.05
N GLY A 155 0.38 -17.17 68.07
CA GLY A 155 -0.05 -16.07 67.17
C GLY A 155 -1.58 -15.91 66.97
N ARG A 156 -2.00 -14.85 66.27
CA ARG A 156 -3.41 -14.57 65.93
C ARG A 156 -3.88 -15.46 64.78
N MET A 157 -5.03 -16.12 64.98
CA MET A 157 -5.68 -16.92 63.95
C MET A 157 -6.55 -16.06 63.02
N LEU A 158 -6.48 -16.34 61.72
CA LEU A 158 -7.32 -15.75 60.67
C LEU A 158 -7.97 -16.83 59.82
N HIS A 159 -9.10 -16.50 59.20
CA HIS A 159 -9.82 -17.38 58.29
C HIS A 159 -9.90 -16.76 56.90
N LEU A 160 -9.37 -17.45 55.90
CA LEU A 160 -9.50 -17.09 54.48
C LEU A 160 -10.52 -17.98 53.81
N THR A 161 -11.27 -17.43 52.85
CA THR A 161 -12.14 -18.17 51.93
C THR A 161 -11.66 -18.02 50.49
N ALA A 162 -11.71 -19.11 49.73
CA ALA A 162 -11.35 -19.17 48.32
C ALA A 162 -12.26 -20.14 47.56
N ASP A 163 -12.47 -19.90 46.26
CA ASP A 163 -13.21 -20.83 45.38
C ASP A 163 -12.51 -22.21 45.30
N SER A 164 -11.18 -22.25 45.45
CA SER A 164 -10.40 -23.49 45.41
C SER A 164 -9.08 -23.33 46.18
N LEU A 165 -8.50 -24.46 46.59
CA LEU A 165 -7.24 -24.53 47.35
C LEU A 165 -6.02 -24.07 46.51
N GLY A 166 -6.08 -24.27 45.19
CA GLY A 166 -4.96 -24.03 44.29
C GLY A 166 -3.70 -24.80 44.71
N SER A 167 -2.54 -24.13 44.67
CA SER A 167 -1.24 -24.65 45.12
C SER A 167 -0.90 -24.25 46.56
N VAL A 168 -1.85 -23.70 47.32
CA VAL A 168 -1.65 -23.22 48.70
C VAL A 168 -2.08 -24.31 49.68
N GLY A 169 -1.13 -25.04 50.25
CA GLY A 169 -1.38 -26.11 51.22
C GLY A 169 -1.08 -25.74 52.67
N ILE A 170 -1.28 -26.71 53.57
CA ILE A 170 -0.82 -26.62 54.97
C ILE A 170 0.70 -26.39 54.97
N GLY A 171 1.17 -25.42 55.76
CA GLY A 171 2.57 -24.99 55.80
C GLY A 171 2.94 -23.87 54.82
N ALA A 172 2.04 -23.48 53.90
CA ALA A 172 2.27 -22.33 53.01
C ALA A 172 2.51 -21.06 53.83
N LYS A 173 3.51 -20.26 53.42
CA LYS A 173 3.95 -19.08 54.15
C LYS A 173 3.12 -17.84 53.82
N LEU A 174 2.93 -16.98 54.81
CA LEU A 174 2.23 -15.71 54.68
C LEU A 174 3.24 -14.56 54.62
N TYR A 175 3.11 -13.68 53.63
CA TYR A 175 4.04 -12.60 53.36
C TYR A 175 3.38 -11.22 53.43
N PHE A 176 4.07 -10.27 54.07
CA PHE A 176 3.76 -8.85 53.99
C PHE A 176 4.97 -8.11 53.42
N ARG A 177 4.82 -7.47 52.25
CA ARG A 177 5.91 -6.77 51.54
C ARG A 177 7.18 -7.62 51.37
N GLY A 178 7.01 -8.93 51.18
CA GLY A 178 8.10 -9.90 51.01
C GLY A 178 8.70 -10.46 52.31
N ILE A 179 8.25 -10.00 53.49
CA ILE A 179 8.68 -10.52 54.78
C ILE A 179 7.72 -11.63 55.22
N GLU A 180 8.24 -12.78 55.67
CA GLU A 180 7.44 -13.85 56.28
C GLU A 180 6.87 -13.39 57.62
N VAL A 181 5.54 -13.50 57.76
CA VAL A 181 4.82 -13.04 58.95
C VAL A 181 3.89 -14.10 59.56
N GLY A 182 3.80 -15.28 58.95
CA GLY A 182 2.92 -16.35 59.41
C GLY A 182 2.86 -17.55 58.45
N SER A 183 1.92 -18.46 58.71
CA SER A 183 1.72 -19.66 57.89
C SER A 183 0.29 -20.20 57.92
N VAL A 184 -0.07 -20.98 56.91
CA VAL A 184 -1.31 -21.77 56.87
C VAL A 184 -1.16 -22.99 57.79
N ILE A 185 -2.07 -23.14 58.75
CA ILE A 185 -2.03 -24.23 59.74
C ILE A 185 -3.03 -25.34 59.42
N ASN A 186 -4.13 -25.01 58.74
CA ASN A 186 -5.19 -25.97 58.43
C ASN A 186 -5.97 -25.55 57.18
N THR A 187 -6.56 -26.52 56.51
CA THR A 187 -7.42 -26.32 55.35
C THR A 187 -8.64 -27.22 55.44
N ARG A 188 -9.83 -26.67 55.22
CA ARG A 188 -11.09 -27.41 55.29
C ARG A 188 -12.08 -26.94 54.23
N LEU A 189 -13.01 -27.82 53.86
CA LEU A 189 -14.10 -27.47 52.96
C LEU A 189 -15.17 -26.69 53.75
N GLY A 190 -15.71 -25.63 53.16
CA GLY A 190 -16.83 -24.88 53.75
C GLY A 190 -18.11 -25.71 53.82
N GLN A 191 -19.06 -25.30 54.66
CA GLN A 191 -20.30 -26.05 54.92
C GLN A 191 -21.13 -26.33 53.64
N ASP A 192 -21.03 -25.45 52.64
CA ASP A 192 -21.79 -25.54 51.39
C ASP A 192 -21.06 -26.36 50.30
N ASN A 193 -19.89 -26.93 50.61
CA ASN A 193 -18.99 -27.63 49.68
C ASN A 193 -18.53 -26.83 48.44
N GLN A 194 -18.84 -25.54 48.35
CA GLN A 194 -18.48 -24.68 47.21
C GLN A 194 -17.16 -23.94 47.39
N ASN A 195 -16.75 -23.68 48.64
CA ASN A 195 -15.57 -22.88 48.97
C ASN A 195 -14.62 -23.64 49.90
N VAL A 196 -13.34 -23.28 49.86
CA VAL A 196 -12.32 -23.75 50.79
C VAL A 196 -12.09 -22.68 51.86
N ILE A 197 -11.98 -23.09 53.12
CA ILE A 197 -11.56 -22.26 54.25
C ILE A 197 -10.13 -22.63 54.62
N LEU A 198 -9.25 -21.63 54.65
CA LEU A 198 -7.88 -21.76 55.12
C LEU A 198 -7.76 -21.08 56.49
N ASP A 199 -7.29 -21.81 57.49
CA ASP A 199 -6.97 -21.25 58.79
C ASP A 199 -5.47 -20.92 58.83
N LEU A 200 -5.16 -19.67 59.17
CA LEU A 200 -3.79 -19.14 59.20
C LEU A 200 -3.43 -18.66 60.59
N VAL A 201 -2.14 -18.67 60.88
CA VAL A 201 -1.59 -18.04 62.08
C VAL A 201 -0.63 -16.92 61.67
N ILE A 202 -0.80 -15.74 62.27
CA ILE A 202 0.13 -14.61 62.15
C ILE A 202 0.91 -14.49 63.45
N GLU A 203 2.22 -14.29 63.36
CA GLU A 203 3.05 -14.13 64.55
C GLU A 203 2.65 -12.89 65.37
N PRO A 204 2.76 -12.92 66.72
CA PRO A 204 2.30 -11.85 67.60
C PRO A 204 2.83 -10.45 67.25
N ARG A 205 4.08 -10.36 66.78
CA ARG A 205 4.72 -9.10 66.38
C ARG A 205 4.12 -8.46 65.13
N PHE A 206 3.41 -9.22 64.30
CA PHE A 206 2.85 -8.78 63.01
C PHE A 206 1.33 -8.64 63.02
N GLU A 207 0.65 -8.92 64.13
CA GLU A 207 -0.81 -8.87 64.22
C GLU A 207 -1.42 -7.52 63.84
N HIS A 208 -0.71 -6.42 64.15
CA HIS A 208 -1.14 -5.05 63.88
C HIS A 208 -1.21 -4.70 62.38
N LEU A 209 -0.59 -5.51 61.51
CA LEU A 209 -0.57 -5.30 60.06
C LEU A 209 -1.89 -5.69 59.39
N VAL A 210 -2.73 -6.48 60.05
CA VAL A 210 -4.02 -6.92 59.50
C VAL A 210 -5.13 -6.01 60.02
N LYS A 211 -5.80 -5.33 59.09
CA LYS A 211 -6.99 -4.50 59.26
C LYS A 211 -8.23 -5.13 58.63
N ALA A 212 -9.41 -4.54 58.86
CA ALA A 212 -10.67 -5.01 58.30
C ALA A 212 -10.66 -5.12 56.77
N ASP A 213 -10.01 -4.17 56.07
CA ASP A 213 -9.94 -4.13 54.60
C ASP A 213 -8.65 -4.73 54.02
N THR A 214 -8.05 -5.68 54.75
CA THR A 214 -6.88 -6.41 54.27
C THR A 214 -7.25 -7.32 53.12
N ARG A 215 -6.49 -7.26 52.03
CA ARG A 215 -6.68 -8.13 50.87
C ARG A 215 -5.54 -9.13 50.78
N PHE A 216 -5.90 -10.41 50.70
CA PHE A 216 -4.96 -11.51 50.59
C PHE A 216 -5.00 -12.07 49.17
N TRP A 217 -3.85 -12.37 48.58
CA TRP A 217 -3.79 -13.00 47.26
C TRP A 217 -2.75 -14.11 47.21
N ASN A 218 -3.02 -15.08 46.35
CA ASN A 218 -2.13 -16.19 46.09
C ASN A 218 -0.92 -15.71 45.24
N ILE A 219 0.30 -16.00 45.72
CA ILE A 219 1.57 -15.71 45.02
C ILE A 219 2.29 -17.00 44.57
N SER A 220 1.58 -18.13 44.59
CA SER A 220 2.12 -19.44 44.24
C SER A 220 2.14 -19.65 42.73
N GLY A 221 3.20 -20.30 42.24
CA GLY A 221 3.40 -20.61 40.82
C GLY A 221 4.22 -19.57 40.05
N ILE A 222 4.52 -19.90 38.79
CA ILE A 222 5.27 -19.04 37.86
C ILE A 222 4.26 -18.47 36.87
N LYS A 223 4.16 -17.13 36.78
CA LYS A 223 3.36 -16.46 35.76
C LYS A 223 4.30 -15.99 34.66
N GLY A 224 4.23 -16.65 33.51
CA GLY A 224 4.93 -16.24 32.29
C GLY A 224 3.94 -15.64 31.30
N SER A 225 4.21 -14.43 30.83
CA SER A 225 3.54 -13.88 29.65
C SER A 225 4.55 -13.80 28.51
N PHE A 226 4.16 -14.37 27.37
CA PHE A 226 4.92 -14.31 26.13
C PHE A 226 4.27 -13.26 25.24
N SER A 227 5.01 -12.19 24.97
CA SER A 227 4.58 -11.15 24.04
C SER A 227 5.61 -10.98 22.92
N LEU A 228 5.20 -10.38 21.81
CA LEU A 228 6.13 -10.03 20.74
C LEU A 228 7.16 -8.98 21.21
N ALA A 229 6.84 -8.21 22.26
CA ALA A 229 7.74 -7.25 22.91
C ALA A 229 8.81 -7.91 23.81
N GLY A 230 8.66 -9.20 24.14
CA GLY A 230 9.56 -9.94 25.03
C GLY A 230 8.84 -10.88 25.99
N VAL A 231 9.63 -11.56 26.82
CA VAL A 231 9.16 -12.49 27.84
C VAL A 231 9.19 -11.78 29.20
N SER A 232 8.02 -11.63 29.83
CA SER A 232 7.94 -11.21 31.23
C SER A 232 7.64 -12.43 32.09
N VAL A 233 8.55 -12.73 33.02
CA VAL A 233 8.38 -13.80 34.00
C VAL A 233 8.25 -13.17 35.37
N GLU A 234 7.03 -13.15 35.90
CA GLU A 234 6.78 -12.81 37.29
C GLU A 234 6.86 -14.10 38.11
N ALA A 235 7.99 -14.26 38.80
CA ALA A 235 8.23 -15.35 39.72
C ALA A 235 8.09 -14.83 41.15
N GLY A 236 7.27 -15.52 41.96
CA GLY A 236 7.31 -15.37 43.41
C GLY A 236 8.66 -15.81 43.98
N SER A 237 8.84 -15.71 45.30
CA SER A 237 10.04 -16.25 45.94
C SER A 237 10.17 -17.76 45.66
N LEU A 238 11.40 -18.29 45.59
CA LEU A 238 11.65 -19.71 45.28
C LEU A 238 10.90 -20.65 46.24
N THR A 239 10.76 -20.25 47.51
CA THR A 239 9.98 -20.97 48.50
C THR A 239 8.48 -20.92 48.17
N SER A 240 7.93 -19.75 47.79
CA SER A 240 6.52 -19.61 47.37
C SER A 240 6.16 -20.45 46.13
N ILE A 241 7.11 -20.69 45.23
CA ILE A 241 6.90 -21.55 44.04
C ILE A 241 6.75 -23.02 44.45
N LEU A 242 7.51 -23.48 45.44
CA LEU A 242 7.58 -24.89 45.84
C LEU A 242 6.52 -25.28 46.88
N SER A 243 6.33 -24.47 47.92
CA SER A 243 5.42 -24.77 49.04
C SER A 243 4.11 -23.97 49.01
N GLY A 244 3.94 -23.12 48.00
CA GLY A 244 2.87 -22.13 47.95
C GLY A 244 3.11 -20.94 48.91
N GLY A 245 2.45 -19.83 48.63
CA GLY A 245 2.51 -18.62 49.45
C GLY A 245 1.30 -17.72 49.27
N ILE A 246 0.97 -17.01 50.34
CA ILE A 246 -0.07 -15.98 50.36
C ILE A 246 0.61 -14.65 50.68
N ALA A 247 0.31 -13.60 49.93
CA ALA A 247 0.71 -12.24 50.28
C ALA A 247 -0.52 -11.40 50.61
N PHE A 248 -0.34 -10.34 51.39
CA PHE A 248 -1.41 -9.40 51.65
C PHE A 248 -0.95 -7.95 51.71
N ASP A 249 -1.93 -7.05 51.51
CA ASP A 249 -1.79 -5.62 51.71
C ASP A 249 -2.96 -5.08 52.53
N SER A 250 -2.66 -4.09 53.38
CA SER A 250 -3.61 -3.52 54.32
C SER A 250 -3.55 -1.99 54.27
N PRO A 251 -4.70 -1.29 54.15
CA PRO A 251 -4.71 0.17 54.14
C PRO A 251 -4.44 0.69 55.55
N LYS A 252 -3.67 1.79 55.65
CA LYS A 252 -3.29 2.39 56.94
C LYS A 252 -4.51 2.89 57.73
N ASP A 253 -5.53 3.38 57.04
CA ASP A 253 -6.70 4.04 57.62
C ASP A 253 -7.92 3.11 57.78
N SER A 254 -7.71 1.81 57.94
CA SER A 254 -8.78 0.81 58.12
C SER A 254 -8.88 0.34 59.57
N PRO A 255 -10.10 0.09 60.11
CA PRO A 255 -10.30 -0.35 61.48
C PRO A 255 -9.70 -1.74 61.74
N GLU A 256 -9.57 -2.12 63.02
CA GLU A 256 -9.15 -3.48 63.36
C GLU A 256 -10.20 -4.51 62.93
N PRO A 257 -9.79 -5.72 62.52
CA PRO A 257 -10.72 -6.73 62.04
C PRO A 257 -11.50 -7.35 63.19
N GLU A 258 -12.77 -7.63 62.95
CA GLU A 258 -13.65 -8.31 63.91
C GLU A 258 -13.14 -9.73 64.23
N LYS A 259 -13.42 -10.24 65.44
CA LYS A 259 -13.01 -11.59 65.81
C LYS A 259 -13.73 -12.62 64.94
N GLY A 260 -12.94 -13.46 64.25
CA GLY A 260 -13.47 -14.49 63.35
C GLY A 260 -13.89 -13.97 61.97
N GLN A 261 -13.56 -12.72 61.61
CA GLN A 261 -13.79 -12.18 60.28
C GLN A 261 -13.20 -13.09 59.20
N LEU A 262 -14.02 -13.41 58.17
CA LEU A 262 -13.54 -14.10 56.97
C LEU A 262 -12.96 -13.10 55.97
N PHE A 263 -11.77 -13.41 55.47
CA PHE A 263 -11.11 -12.67 54.40
C PHE A 263 -11.18 -13.45 53.09
N THR A 264 -11.19 -12.76 51.95
CA THR A 264 -11.12 -13.42 50.64
C THR A 264 -9.67 -13.61 50.22
N LEU A 265 -9.34 -14.81 49.74
CA LEU A 265 -8.07 -15.11 49.06
C LEU A 265 -8.26 -14.97 47.55
N TYR A 266 -7.76 -13.87 46.98
CA TYR A 266 -7.78 -13.61 45.54
C TYR A 266 -6.76 -14.49 44.79
N LYS A 267 -7.01 -14.75 43.50
CA LYS A 267 -6.14 -15.61 42.66
C LYS A 267 -4.78 -14.96 42.34
N GLY A 268 -4.65 -13.66 42.56
CA GLY A 268 -3.40 -12.91 42.41
C GLY A 268 -3.58 -11.42 42.65
N LEU A 269 -2.47 -10.67 42.56
CA LEU A 269 -2.42 -9.24 42.84
C LEU A 269 -3.41 -8.42 41.98
N ALA A 270 -3.55 -8.75 40.69
CA ALA A 270 -4.43 -8.02 39.79
C ALA A 270 -5.92 -8.05 40.23
N GLU A 271 -6.39 -9.19 40.74
CA GLU A 271 -7.76 -9.33 41.24
C GLU A 271 -7.95 -8.68 42.62
N ALA A 272 -6.87 -8.65 43.43
CA ALA A 272 -6.83 -7.95 44.70
C ALA A 272 -6.66 -6.42 44.57
N ALA A 273 -6.42 -5.89 43.36
CA ALA A 273 -6.16 -4.47 43.15
C ALA A 273 -7.35 -3.58 43.55
N ARG A 274 -7.07 -2.44 44.19
CA ARG A 274 -8.06 -1.44 44.57
C ARG A 274 -8.24 -0.44 43.42
N GLY A 275 -9.47 -0.04 43.12
CA GLY A 275 -9.79 0.87 42.02
C GLY A 275 -11.29 1.13 41.90
N GLU A 276 -11.64 2.12 41.08
CA GLU A 276 -13.04 2.37 40.70
C GLU A 276 -13.40 1.52 39.48
N ARG A 277 -14.53 0.81 39.55
CA ARG A 277 -14.99 -0.02 38.43
C ARG A 277 -15.97 0.74 37.56
N ILE A 278 -15.74 0.70 36.26
CA ILE A 278 -16.60 1.31 35.25
C ILE A 278 -17.08 0.24 34.27
N GLU A 279 -18.31 0.38 33.79
CA GLU A 279 -18.87 -0.48 32.75
C GLU A 279 -18.56 0.10 31.36
N ILE A 280 -18.12 -0.75 30.44
CA ILE A 280 -17.75 -0.36 29.08
C ILE A 280 -18.71 -1.00 28.09
N ALA A 281 -19.50 -0.17 27.41
CA ALA A 281 -20.29 -0.58 26.26
C ALA A 281 -19.37 -0.76 25.05
N ALA A 282 -18.94 -2.01 24.82
CA ALA A 282 -17.91 -2.38 23.86
C ALA A 282 -18.40 -2.82 22.46
N GLY A 283 -19.70 -3.05 22.29
CA GLY A 283 -20.25 -3.63 21.06
C GLY A 283 -19.55 -4.96 20.70
N ASP A 284 -19.14 -5.10 19.44
CA ASP A 284 -18.42 -6.28 18.91
C ASP A 284 -16.88 -6.10 18.91
N LEU A 285 -16.34 -5.05 19.53
CA LEU A 285 -14.90 -4.76 19.50
C LEU A 285 -14.08 -5.88 20.17
N PRO A 286 -12.88 -6.22 19.67
CA PRO A 286 -12.07 -7.33 20.16
C PRO A 286 -11.31 -6.97 21.45
N ILE A 287 -12.06 -6.73 22.54
CA ILE A 287 -11.51 -6.47 23.88
C ILE A 287 -11.05 -7.79 24.52
N LYS A 288 -9.94 -7.73 25.25
CA LYS A 288 -9.38 -8.84 26.03
C LYS A 288 -9.20 -8.44 27.49
N GLU A 289 -9.26 -9.42 28.38
CA GLU A 289 -8.87 -9.26 29.78
C GLU A 289 -7.45 -8.68 29.88
N GLY A 290 -7.26 -7.76 30.82
CA GLY A 290 -5.96 -7.12 31.08
C GLY A 290 -5.57 -6.03 30.06
N MET A 291 -6.38 -5.77 29.04
CA MET A 291 -6.12 -4.70 28.07
C MET A 291 -6.02 -3.34 28.80
N PRO A 292 -4.96 -2.55 28.54
CA PRO A 292 -4.74 -1.31 29.26
C PRO A 292 -5.64 -0.18 28.75
N ILE A 293 -6.12 0.65 29.67
CA ILE A 293 -6.73 1.94 29.40
C ILE A 293 -5.64 3.00 29.61
N LEU A 294 -5.38 3.76 28.56
CA LEU A 294 -4.27 4.69 28.46
C LEU A 294 -4.79 6.12 28.36
N TYR A 295 -4.14 7.03 29.07
CA TYR A 295 -4.30 8.46 28.90
C TYR A 295 -2.92 9.07 28.66
N GLU A 296 -2.75 9.76 27.53
CA GLU A 296 -1.44 10.30 27.08
C GLU A 296 -0.31 9.26 27.10
N GLY A 297 -0.64 8.00 26.78
CA GLY A 297 0.30 6.88 26.77
C GLY A 297 0.58 6.24 28.14
N ILE A 298 0.04 6.80 29.23
CA ILE A 298 0.19 6.27 30.59
C ILE A 298 -0.99 5.37 30.92
N GLU A 299 -0.72 4.20 31.51
CA GLU A 299 -1.76 3.28 31.97
C GLU A 299 -2.49 3.84 33.20
N ILE A 300 -3.80 4.07 33.04
CA ILE A 300 -4.68 4.59 34.08
C ILE A 300 -5.70 3.56 34.56
N GLY A 301 -5.78 2.40 33.90
CA GLY A 301 -6.67 1.31 34.26
C GLY A 301 -6.51 0.10 33.36
N ARG A 302 -7.23 -0.98 33.66
CA ARG A 302 -7.22 -2.23 32.88
C ARG A 302 -8.61 -2.85 32.78
N ILE A 303 -8.84 -3.60 31.72
CA ILE A 303 -10.04 -4.42 31.56
C ILE A 303 -10.04 -5.60 32.54
N ASP A 304 -11.10 -5.73 33.31
CA ASP A 304 -11.37 -6.87 34.19
C ASP A 304 -11.71 -8.15 33.37
N PRO A 305 -11.71 -9.34 33.96
CA PRO A 305 -12.16 -10.56 33.29
C PRO A 305 -13.57 -10.40 32.69
N ILE A 306 -13.69 -10.62 31.38
CA ILE A 306 -14.93 -10.41 30.64
C ILE A 306 -15.94 -11.50 31.03
N ARG A 307 -17.15 -11.07 31.44
CA ARG A 307 -18.22 -11.98 31.84
C ARG A 307 -19.28 -12.07 30.75
N LEU A 308 -19.71 -13.29 30.45
CA LEU A 308 -20.87 -13.52 29.60
C LEU A 308 -22.11 -13.65 30.49
N THR A 309 -23.11 -12.81 30.24
CA THR A 309 -24.39 -12.82 30.94
C THR A 309 -25.52 -13.10 29.95
N ASP A 310 -26.73 -13.35 30.44
CA ASP A 310 -27.93 -13.53 29.61
C ASP A 310 -28.26 -12.29 28.76
N LYS A 311 -27.71 -11.12 29.13
CA LYS A 311 -27.83 -9.84 28.40
C LYS A 311 -26.69 -9.59 27.41
N GLY A 312 -25.78 -10.55 27.24
CA GLY A 312 -24.60 -10.46 26.39
C GLY A 312 -23.30 -10.22 27.16
N ARG A 313 -22.29 -9.72 26.45
CA ARG A 313 -20.93 -9.50 26.94
C ARG A 313 -20.88 -8.27 27.86
N VAL A 314 -20.62 -8.47 29.14
CA VAL A 314 -20.39 -7.39 30.10
C VAL A 314 -18.89 -7.15 30.23
N VAL A 315 -18.45 -5.96 29.85
CA VAL A 315 -17.06 -5.53 29.96
C VAL A 315 -16.97 -4.50 31.07
N THR A 316 -16.17 -4.79 32.09
CA THR A 316 -15.84 -3.83 33.14
C THR A 316 -14.36 -3.51 33.12
N ALA A 317 -13.99 -2.33 33.62
CA ALA A 317 -12.61 -1.94 33.78
C ALA A 317 -12.36 -1.40 35.18
N LEU A 318 -11.18 -1.70 35.70
CA LEU A 318 -10.68 -1.15 36.94
C LEU A 318 -9.81 0.07 36.63
N ILE A 319 -10.22 1.23 37.13
CA ILE A 319 -9.51 2.50 36.99
C ILE A 319 -8.75 2.80 38.27
N ASN A 320 -7.52 3.29 38.13
CA ASN A 320 -6.71 3.72 39.25
C ASN A 320 -7.44 4.85 40.02
N PRO A 321 -7.57 4.76 41.36
CA PRO A 321 -8.31 5.75 42.15
C PRO A 321 -7.84 7.20 41.91
N GLU A 322 -6.52 7.39 41.73
CA GLU A 322 -5.93 8.70 41.46
C GLU A 322 -6.31 9.28 40.10
N GLN A 323 -6.80 8.46 39.16
CA GLN A 323 -7.18 8.86 37.80
C GLN A 323 -8.69 8.80 37.56
N ALA A 324 -9.48 8.35 38.53
CA ALA A 324 -10.92 8.18 38.42
C ALA A 324 -11.67 9.47 38.02
N TYR A 325 -11.16 10.64 38.42
CA TYR A 325 -11.73 11.95 38.05
C TYR A 325 -11.74 12.21 36.52
N ARG A 326 -10.98 11.44 35.74
CA ARG A 326 -10.95 11.52 34.27
C ARG A 326 -12.08 10.75 33.61
N ILE A 327 -12.80 9.92 34.35
CA ILE A 327 -13.96 9.21 33.84
C ILE A 327 -15.19 10.10 33.98
N THR A 328 -15.59 10.72 32.87
CA THR A 328 -16.71 11.66 32.84
C THR A 328 -17.72 11.31 31.77
N ASP A 329 -18.92 11.88 31.88
CA ASP A 329 -20.02 11.75 30.92
C ASP A 329 -19.69 12.31 29.52
N LYS A 330 -18.63 13.11 29.39
CA LYS A 330 -18.17 13.69 28.13
C LYS A 330 -16.89 13.06 27.58
N SER A 331 -16.18 12.29 28.39
CA SER A 331 -14.97 11.60 27.95
C SER A 331 -15.34 10.43 27.06
N GLN A 332 -14.42 10.01 26.21
CA GLN A 332 -14.64 8.89 25.29
C GLN A 332 -13.52 7.87 25.36
N LEU A 333 -13.91 6.60 25.24
CA LEU A 333 -12.96 5.51 25.07
C LEU A 333 -12.87 5.21 23.58
N VAL A 334 -11.64 5.18 23.07
CA VAL A 334 -11.33 4.87 21.68
C VAL A 334 -10.45 3.63 21.65
N TRP A 335 -10.87 2.62 20.90
CA TRP A 335 -10.09 1.42 20.67
C TRP A 335 -8.92 1.76 19.74
N GLU A 336 -7.70 1.60 20.22
CA GLU A 336 -6.48 1.97 19.52
C GLU A 336 -5.71 0.69 19.13
N SER A 337 -5.54 0.47 17.83
CA SER A 337 -4.75 -0.63 17.27
C SER A 337 -3.72 -0.10 16.28
N VAL A 338 -2.93 -1.00 15.69
CA VAL A 338 -1.99 -0.65 14.63
C VAL A 338 -2.77 -0.15 13.42
N ALA A 339 -2.71 1.15 13.19
CA ALA A 339 -3.36 1.77 12.05
C ALA A 339 -2.33 2.02 10.95
N LEU A 340 -2.52 1.39 9.80
CA LEU A 340 -1.79 1.71 8.58
C LEU A 340 -2.37 2.99 8.00
N SER A 341 -1.64 4.10 8.10
CA SER A 341 -2.04 5.38 7.52
C SER A 341 -1.22 5.69 6.27
N ALA A 342 -1.74 6.55 5.39
CA ALA A 342 -1.00 7.06 4.23
C ALA A 342 0.30 7.83 4.62
N THR A 343 0.44 8.24 5.89
CA THR A 343 1.62 8.89 6.45
C THR A 343 2.59 7.95 7.17
N GLY A 344 2.30 6.64 7.22
CA GLY A 344 3.10 5.63 7.93
C GLY A 344 2.27 4.79 8.89
N VAL A 345 2.94 3.92 9.66
CA VAL A 345 2.30 3.11 10.70
C VAL A 345 2.09 3.97 11.94
N GLN A 346 0.83 4.33 12.23
CA GLN A 346 0.49 4.98 13.49
C GLN A 346 0.42 3.93 14.60
N HIS A 347 0.89 4.31 15.80
CA HIS A 347 0.91 3.43 16.96
C HIS A 347 1.69 2.12 16.70
N ALA A 348 2.86 2.23 16.05
CA ALA A 348 3.70 1.07 15.70
C ALA A 348 4.16 0.26 16.92
N ASP A 349 4.25 0.89 18.09
CA ASP A 349 4.48 0.24 19.39
C ASP A 349 3.43 -0.85 19.68
N ARG A 350 2.20 -0.71 19.15
CA ARG A 350 1.11 -1.69 19.27
C ARG A 350 1.34 -2.97 18.49
N LEU A 351 2.28 -3.02 17.55
CA LEU A 351 2.69 -4.27 16.90
C LEU A 351 3.29 -5.24 17.92
N LEU A 352 3.95 -4.71 18.95
CA LEU A 352 4.62 -5.49 19.99
C LEU A 352 3.74 -5.64 21.24
N SER A 353 3.10 -4.55 21.68
CA SER A 353 2.28 -4.53 22.91
C SER A 353 0.85 -5.06 22.71
N GLY A 354 0.37 -5.15 21.47
CA GLY A 354 -1.03 -5.40 21.16
C GLY A 354 -1.91 -4.13 21.27
N PRO A 355 -3.22 -4.24 20.92
CA PRO A 355 -4.17 -3.13 20.97
C PRO A 355 -4.46 -2.68 22.41
N ALA A 356 -4.81 -1.40 22.55
CA ALA A 356 -5.12 -0.74 23.83
C ALA A 356 -6.39 0.11 23.72
N ILE A 357 -6.86 0.64 24.85
CA ILE A 357 -7.97 1.59 24.88
C ILE A 357 -7.40 2.96 25.25
N ARG A 358 -7.61 3.98 24.42
CA ARG A 358 -7.25 5.37 24.73
C ARG A 358 -8.44 6.09 25.34
N LEU A 359 -8.21 6.87 26.40
CA LEU A 359 -9.16 7.81 26.96
C LEU A 359 -8.94 9.21 26.38
N ASP A 360 -9.93 9.73 25.67
CA ASP A 360 -10.00 11.13 25.27
C ASP A 360 -10.77 11.91 26.34
N TYR A 361 -10.03 12.50 27.30
CA TYR A 361 -10.60 13.19 28.47
C TYR A 361 -11.27 14.51 28.10
N VAL A 362 -12.49 14.71 28.60
CA VAL A 362 -13.21 15.98 28.56
C VAL A 362 -13.82 16.26 29.94
N ALA A 363 -13.58 17.44 30.50
CA ALA A 363 -14.12 17.81 31.80
C ALA A 363 -15.67 17.74 31.84
N GLY A 364 -16.22 17.03 32.82
CA GLY A 364 -17.65 16.70 32.93
C GLY A 364 -18.01 16.12 34.30
N LYS A 365 -19.22 15.57 34.42
CA LYS A 365 -19.66 14.90 35.65
C LYS A 365 -19.08 13.49 35.69
N PRO A 366 -18.73 12.94 36.88
CA PRO A 366 -18.25 11.57 36.99
C PRO A 366 -19.21 10.56 36.35
N ALA A 367 -18.68 9.61 35.58
CA ALA A 367 -19.46 8.57 34.93
C ALA A 367 -19.03 7.18 35.39
N HIS A 368 -19.99 6.26 35.50
CA HIS A 368 -19.74 4.84 35.83
C HIS A 368 -19.90 3.93 34.62
N GLN A 369 -20.37 4.48 33.49
CA GLN A 369 -20.54 3.78 32.23
C GLN A 369 -19.96 4.62 31.10
N MET A 370 -19.22 3.98 30.20
CA MET A 370 -18.62 4.60 29.02
C MET A 370 -18.84 3.76 27.77
N THR A 371 -18.89 4.41 26.61
CA THR A 371 -18.94 3.71 25.32
C THR A 371 -17.54 3.64 24.71
N LEU A 372 -17.14 2.45 24.27
CA LEU A 372 -15.94 2.26 23.47
C LEU A 372 -16.30 2.37 21.99
N THR A 373 -15.54 3.19 21.27
CA THR A 373 -15.68 3.40 19.83
C THR A 373 -14.44 2.90 19.09
N ASP A 374 -14.60 2.45 17.85
CA ASP A 374 -13.47 2.03 17.00
C ASP A 374 -12.67 3.22 16.46
N ARG A 375 -13.27 4.42 16.47
CA ARG A 375 -12.72 5.65 15.90
C ARG A 375 -13.12 6.85 16.75
N ALA A 376 -12.18 7.78 16.91
CA ALA A 376 -12.48 9.08 17.50
C ALA A 376 -13.51 9.84 16.63
N PRO A 377 -14.51 10.53 17.23
CA PRO A 377 -15.49 11.30 16.48
C PRO A 377 -14.80 12.41 15.68
N GLN A 378 -15.12 12.48 14.40
CA GLN A 378 -14.53 13.46 13.49
C GLN A 378 -15.22 14.83 13.69
N SER A 379 -14.55 15.74 14.41
CA SER A 379 -14.99 17.13 14.56
C SER A 379 -14.72 17.93 13.28
N GLY A 380 -15.74 18.63 12.75
CA GLY A 380 -15.61 19.41 11.51
C GLY A 380 -16.92 19.62 10.74
N THR A 381 -16.84 20.33 9.62
CA THR A 381 -18.00 20.54 8.72
C THR A 381 -18.11 19.39 7.73
N LYS A 382 -19.24 18.68 7.75
CA LYS A 382 -19.53 17.59 6.81
C LYS A 382 -20.01 18.09 5.46
N VAL A 383 -19.52 17.48 4.38
CA VAL A 383 -19.93 17.75 3.00
C VAL A 383 -20.01 16.46 2.21
N THR A 384 -21.18 16.18 1.62
CA THR A 384 -21.36 15.04 0.73
C THR A 384 -21.19 15.48 -0.73
N LEU A 385 -20.36 14.77 -1.47
CA LEU A 385 -20.11 14.94 -2.90
C LEU A 385 -20.72 13.78 -3.68
N GLN A 386 -21.41 14.06 -4.79
CA GLN A 386 -21.74 13.03 -5.78
C GLN A 386 -20.52 12.67 -6.61
N ALA A 387 -20.31 11.39 -6.87
CA ALA A 387 -19.23 10.89 -7.71
C ALA A 387 -19.79 9.93 -8.76
N ASP A 388 -19.15 9.85 -9.93
CA ASP A 388 -19.52 8.88 -10.98
C ASP A 388 -18.99 7.47 -10.62
N ASP A 389 -17.81 7.41 -10.01
CA ASP A 389 -17.22 6.20 -9.44
C ASP A 389 -16.40 6.52 -8.18
N LEU A 390 -16.16 5.50 -7.34
CA LEU A 390 -15.37 5.59 -6.11
C LEU A 390 -13.94 5.05 -6.27
N ALA A 391 -13.50 4.73 -7.49
CA ALA A 391 -12.22 4.08 -7.73
C ALA A 391 -11.04 4.99 -7.37
N GLY A 392 -10.05 4.43 -6.67
CA GLY A 392 -8.86 5.16 -6.23
C GLY A 392 -9.10 6.13 -5.06
N LEU A 393 -10.27 6.09 -4.43
CA LEU A 393 -10.56 6.79 -3.18
C LEU A 393 -10.56 5.80 -2.02
N ASN A 394 -9.92 6.18 -0.92
CA ASN A 394 -9.95 5.41 0.32
C ASN A 394 -10.62 6.22 1.43
N GLN A 395 -11.21 5.52 2.39
CA GLN A 395 -11.64 6.15 3.62
C GLN A 395 -10.42 6.78 4.34
N ASP A 396 -10.63 7.91 5.01
CA ASP A 396 -9.58 8.74 5.63
C ASP A 396 -8.57 9.39 4.67
N ALA A 397 -8.75 9.23 3.35
CA ALA A 397 -7.91 9.92 2.38
C ALA A 397 -7.99 11.45 2.56
N PRO A 398 -6.88 12.19 2.41
CA PRO A 398 -6.81 13.62 2.67
C PRO A 398 -7.59 14.45 1.64
N VAL A 399 -8.17 15.56 2.13
CA VAL A 399 -8.65 16.66 1.29
C VAL A 399 -7.60 17.77 1.29
N TRP A 400 -7.09 18.11 0.11
CA TRP A 400 -5.99 19.06 -0.08
C TRP A 400 -6.49 20.40 -0.63
N TYR A 401 -5.94 21.51 -0.14
CA TYR A 401 -6.07 22.82 -0.75
C TYR A 401 -4.71 23.49 -0.81
N LYS A 402 -4.25 23.86 -2.01
CA LYS A 402 -2.93 24.47 -2.25
C LYS A 402 -1.77 23.73 -1.55
N GLY A 403 -1.82 22.39 -1.53
CA GLY A 403 -0.80 21.53 -0.92
C GLY A 403 -0.95 21.31 0.59
N LEU A 404 -1.91 21.96 1.27
CA LEU A 404 -2.19 21.76 2.69
C LEU A 404 -3.38 20.81 2.90
N GLN A 405 -3.28 19.90 3.87
CA GLN A 405 -4.41 19.05 4.25
C GLN A 405 -5.43 19.88 5.04
N VAL A 406 -6.64 20.02 4.49
CA VAL A 406 -7.74 20.83 5.04
C VAL A 406 -8.94 20.01 5.49
N GLY A 407 -8.93 18.71 5.21
CA GLY A 407 -9.98 17.78 5.60
C GLY A 407 -9.61 16.34 5.27
N ARG A 408 -10.60 15.45 5.34
CA ARG A 408 -10.46 14.04 4.98
C ARG A 408 -11.78 13.45 4.50
N ILE A 409 -11.71 12.31 3.81
CA ILE A 409 -12.89 11.50 3.48
C ILE A 409 -13.35 10.77 4.75
N SER A 410 -14.57 11.05 5.22
CA SER A 410 -15.16 10.35 6.36
C SER A 410 -15.82 9.04 5.94
N GLN A 411 -16.49 9.02 4.78
CA GLN A 411 -17.25 7.87 4.32
C GLN A 411 -17.35 7.81 2.80
N LEU A 412 -17.36 6.60 2.26
CA LEU A 412 -17.66 6.29 0.86
C LEU A 412 -18.94 5.46 0.85
N THR A 413 -19.94 5.88 0.08
CA THR A 413 -21.24 5.22 0.04
C THR A 413 -21.65 4.95 -1.40
N LEU A 414 -22.05 3.70 -1.67
CA LEU A 414 -22.75 3.30 -2.89
C LEU A 414 -24.18 2.94 -2.49
N ASP A 415 -25.17 3.70 -2.96
CA ASP A 415 -26.56 3.41 -2.63
C ASP A 415 -27.10 2.21 -3.44
N ALA A 416 -28.29 1.71 -3.07
CA ALA A 416 -28.92 0.58 -3.75
C ALA A 416 -29.29 0.86 -5.23
N ARG A 417 -29.26 2.12 -5.67
CA ARG A 417 -29.50 2.53 -7.07
C ARG A 417 -28.18 2.66 -7.86
N GLY A 418 -27.04 2.41 -7.23
CA GLY A 418 -25.72 2.53 -7.83
C GLY A 418 -25.15 3.95 -7.83
N ASN A 419 -25.75 4.91 -7.10
CA ASN A 419 -25.19 6.25 -7.00
C ASN A 419 -24.04 6.26 -5.99
N ALA A 420 -22.87 6.69 -6.46
CA ALA A 420 -21.70 6.87 -5.63
C ALA A 420 -21.70 8.25 -4.95
N SER A 421 -21.38 8.28 -3.66
CA SER A 421 -21.21 9.51 -2.90
C SER A 421 -20.05 9.42 -1.92
N VAL A 422 -19.41 10.57 -1.69
CA VAL A 422 -18.23 10.72 -0.83
C VAL A 422 -18.56 11.76 0.24
N GLU A 423 -18.59 11.35 1.51
CA GLU A 423 -18.68 12.28 2.64
C GLU A 423 -17.28 12.74 3.03
N LEU A 424 -17.12 14.06 3.14
CA LEU A 424 -15.91 14.73 3.60
C LEU A 424 -16.17 15.37 4.96
N VAL A 425 -15.17 15.37 5.83
CA VAL A 425 -15.13 16.20 7.03
C VAL A 425 -14.01 17.22 6.86
N MET A 426 -14.38 18.49 6.77
CA MET A 426 -13.47 19.63 6.76
C MET A 426 -13.07 19.98 8.18
N ALA A 427 -11.78 20.19 8.45
CA ALA A 427 -11.35 20.55 9.79
C ALA A 427 -11.99 21.89 10.23
N PRO A 428 -12.27 22.10 11.54
CA PRO A 428 -13.06 23.23 12.02
C PRO A 428 -12.57 24.62 11.56
N ASN A 429 -11.25 24.78 11.42
CA ASN A 429 -10.59 26.00 10.96
C ASN A 429 -10.70 26.26 9.44
N TYR A 430 -11.11 25.27 8.64
CA TYR A 430 -11.15 25.36 7.17
C TYR A 430 -12.55 25.36 6.56
N GLY A 431 -13.61 25.44 7.37
CA GLY A 431 -15.00 25.46 6.87
C GLY A 431 -15.27 26.58 5.85
N HIS A 432 -14.60 27.72 5.97
CA HIS A 432 -14.70 28.86 5.04
C HIS A 432 -14.27 28.53 3.60
N LEU A 433 -13.43 27.51 3.39
CA LEU A 433 -12.97 27.09 2.06
C LEU A 433 -14.07 26.44 1.22
N LEU A 434 -15.17 26.02 1.85
CA LEU A 434 -16.32 25.43 1.15
C LEU A 434 -17.06 26.43 0.27
N ASN A 435 -16.90 27.73 0.51
CA ASN A 435 -17.51 28.77 -0.31
C ASN A 435 -16.94 28.74 -1.73
N ARG A 436 -17.82 28.52 -2.72
CA ARG A 436 -17.47 28.39 -4.15
C ARG A 436 -16.51 27.23 -4.44
N ALA A 437 -16.49 26.22 -3.57
CA ALA A 437 -15.59 25.10 -3.71
C ALA A 437 -15.95 24.24 -4.94
N ARG A 438 -14.91 23.69 -5.55
CA ARG A 438 -14.95 22.61 -6.52
C ARG A 438 -14.01 21.52 -6.04
N PHE A 439 -14.37 20.27 -6.29
CA PHE A 439 -13.66 19.11 -5.77
C PHE A 439 -13.26 18.22 -6.93
N TYR A 440 -11.99 17.81 -6.98
CA TYR A 440 -11.52 16.88 -7.99
C TYR A 440 -10.61 15.82 -7.40
N ARG A 441 -10.52 14.67 -8.05
CA ARG A 441 -9.67 13.55 -7.61
C ARG A 441 -8.20 13.97 -7.66
N ALA A 442 -7.46 13.68 -6.61
CA ALA A 442 -6.01 13.82 -6.63
C ALA A 442 -5.42 12.68 -7.49
N ALA A 443 -4.88 13.00 -8.66
CA ALA A 443 -4.22 12.01 -9.50
C ALA A 443 -2.91 11.55 -8.83
N PRO A 444 -2.66 10.22 -8.70
CA PRO A 444 -1.47 9.69 -8.04
C PRO A 444 -0.19 9.91 -8.86
N LEU A 445 -0.25 10.16 -10.16
CA LEU A 445 0.93 10.46 -10.97
C LEU A 445 0.51 11.17 -12.26
N GLN A 446 1.06 12.36 -12.52
CA GLN A 446 0.92 13.05 -13.81
C GLN A 446 2.30 12.99 -14.48
N ILE A 447 2.46 12.08 -15.44
CA ILE A 447 3.69 11.94 -16.22
C ILE A 447 3.55 12.80 -17.46
N ASP A 448 4.17 13.97 -17.46
CA ASP A 448 4.36 14.75 -18.68
C ASP A 448 5.63 14.26 -19.36
N ALA A 449 5.46 13.33 -20.30
CA ALA A 449 6.53 12.85 -21.16
C ALA A 449 6.55 13.70 -22.44
N ASP A 450 7.51 14.61 -22.53
CA ASP A 450 7.83 15.34 -23.76
C ASP A 450 9.20 14.92 -24.31
N LEU A 451 9.58 15.44 -25.49
CA LEU A 451 10.84 15.11 -26.16
C LEU A 451 12.09 15.69 -25.43
N SER A 452 11.88 16.48 -24.39
CA SER A 452 12.91 17.14 -23.56
C SER A 452 13.20 16.40 -22.25
N GLY A 453 12.34 15.45 -21.87
CA GLY A 453 12.54 14.59 -20.69
C GLY A 453 11.23 14.16 -20.05
N ILE A 454 11.36 13.35 -18.99
CA ILE A 454 10.24 12.96 -18.14
C ILE A 454 10.11 14.02 -17.04
N LYS A 455 9.11 14.90 -17.13
CA LYS A 455 8.79 15.83 -16.04
C LYS A 455 7.81 15.12 -15.11
N VAL A 456 8.27 14.77 -13.92
CA VAL A 456 7.44 14.20 -12.85
C VAL A 456 7.07 15.31 -11.89
N GLU A 457 5.82 15.79 -11.94
CA GLU A 457 5.30 16.68 -10.90
C GLU A 457 4.88 15.84 -9.69
N THR A 458 5.75 15.77 -8.68
CA THR A 458 5.51 14.90 -7.52
C THR A 458 4.55 15.59 -6.55
N SER A 459 3.30 15.13 -6.49
CA SER A 459 2.56 15.21 -5.22
C SER A 459 3.29 14.35 -4.16
N PRO A 460 3.20 14.65 -2.84
CA PRO A 460 3.85 13.84 -1.82
C PRO A 460 3.52 12.35 -2.00
N ALA A 461 4.50 11.45 -1.87
CA ALA A 461 4.30 10.01 -2.12
C ALA A 461 3.16 9.39 -1.29
N SER A 462 2.79 10.00 -0.16
CA SER A 462 1.61 9.64 0.65
C SER A 462 0.29 9.81 -0.11
N ALA A 463 0.18 10.78 -1.03
CA ALA A 463 -0.98 10.97 -1.89
C ALA A 463 -1.12 9.87 -2.96
N TRP A 464 -0.05 9.14 -3.26
CA TRP A 464 -0.05 8.09 -4.29
C TRP A 464 -0.66 6.78 -3.80
N LEU A 465 -0.50 6.47 -2.50
CA LEU A 465 -1.00 5.25 -1.89
C LEU A 465 -2.41 5.41 -1.29
N GLY A 466 -2.72 6.59 -0.73
CA GLY A 466 -4.00 6.87 -0.10
C GLY A 466 -5.09 7.39 -1.04
N GLY A 467 -4.72 7.89 -2.22
CA GLY A 467 -5.60 8.73 -3.03
C GLY A 467 -5.91 10.07 -2.33
N GLY A 468 -6.96 10.75 -2.76
CA GLY A 468 -7.44 11.95 -2.08
C GLY A 468 -8.28 12.86 -2.98
N ILE A 469 -8.72 13.98 -2.40
CA ILE A 469 -9.52 14.99 -3.10
C ILE A 469 -8.80 16.32 -3.01
N LYS A 470 -8.60 16.99 -4.14
CA LYS A 470 -8.15 18.38 -4.17
C LYS A 470 -9.36 19.30 -4.23
N LEU A 471 -9.33 20.33 -3.39
CA LEU A 471 -10.27 21.43 -3.35
C LEU A 471 -9.65 22.61 -4.10
N LEU A 472 -10.45 23.28 -4.93
CA LEU A 472 -10.14 24.60 -5.45
C LEU A 472 -11.33 25.54 -5.26
N GLN A 473 -11.07 26.85 -5.30
CA GLN A 473 -12.12 27.87 -5.25
C GLN A 473 -12.34 28.43 -6.66
N ALA A 474 -13.58 28.37 -7.13
CA ALA A 474 -13.96 29.00 -8.39
C ALA A 474 -13.90 30.54 -8.28
N SER A 475 -13.59 31.20 -9.39
CA SER A 475 -13.58 32.67 -9.48
C SER A 475 -14.97 33.27 -9.24
N SER A 476 -16.04 32.57 -9.64
CA SER A 476 -17.44 32.98 -9.48
C SER A 476 -18.39 31.77 -9.31
N GLY A 477 -19.61 32.01 -8.81
CA GLY A 477 -20.67 31.00 -8.66
C GLY A 477 -20.72 30.32 -7.27
N GLU A 478 -21.67 29.41 -7.06
CA GLU A 478 -21.87 28.69 -5.79
C GLU A 478 -20.95 27.45 -5.67
N ARG A 479 -20.88 26.82 -4.50
CA ARG A 479 -20.24 25.51 -4.29
C ARG A 479 -20.94 24.44 -5.12
N ILE A 480 -20.18 23.55 -5.77
CA ILE A 480 -20.75 22.37 -6.44
C ILE A 480 -20.34 21.11 -5.68
N ASN A 481 -21.33 20.35 -5.22
CA ASN A 481 -21.15 19.12 -4.46
C ASN A 481 -20.99 17.90 -5.38
N ARG A 482 -20.05 18.00 -6.31
CA ARG A 482 -19.69 16.91 -7.23
C ARG A 482 -18.17 16.73 -7.22
N LEU A 483 -17.73 15.48 -7.23
CA LEU A 483 -16.33 15.11 -7.35
C LEU A 483 -15.99 14.92 -8.84
N TYR A 484 -15.14 15.79 -9.37
CA TYR A 484 -14.71 15.75 -10.76
C TYR A 484 -13.46 14.86 -10.95
N PRO A 485 -13.28 14.21 -12.12
CA PRO A 485 -12.09 13.42 -12.40
C PRO A 485 -10.79 14.25 -12.48
N SER A 486 -10.88 15.52 -12.92
CA SER A 486 -9.72 16.40 -13.12
C SER A 486 -10.02 17.85 -12.73
N GLN A 487 -8.97 18.67 -12.64
CA GLN A 487 -9.06 20.09 -12.29
C GLN A 487 -9.79 20.91 -13.36
N GLU A 488 -9.52 20.64 -14.64
CA GLU A 488 -10.10 21.35 -15.78
C GLU A 488 -11.63 21.18 -15.77
N LEU A 489 -12.10 19.96 -15.52
CA LEU A 489 -13.52 19.63 -15.41
C LEU A 489 -14.18 20.30 -14.20
N ALA A 490 -13.46 20.38 -13.08
CA ALA A 490 -13.94 21.07 -11.90
C ALA A 490 -14.13 22.57 -12.12
N LEU A 491 -13.32 23.20 -12.99
CA LEU A 491 -13.45 24.61 -13.35
C LEU A 491 -14.60 24.85 -14.35
N LEU A 492 -14.88 23.90 -15.23
CA LEU A 492 -15.91 23.99 -16.27
C LEU A 492 -17.30 23.52 -15.81
N GLY A 493 -17.36 22.72 -14.75
CA GLY A 493 -18.58 22.05 -14.30
C GLY A 493 -19.71 22.99 -13.87
N THR A 494 -20.93 22.66 -14.29
CA THR A 494 -22.18 23.31 -13.88
C THR A 494 -23.04 22.34 -13.04
N ARG A 495 -23.98 22.87 -12.25
CA ARG A 495 -24.77 22.09 -11.28
C ARG A 495 -25.73 21.07 -11.91
N ASP A 496 -26.17 21.30 -13.15
CA ASP A 496 -27.22 20.51 -13.83
C ASP A 496 -26.72 19.80 -15.11
N ALA A 497 -25.45 19.41 -15.14
CA ALA A 497 -24.82 18.85 -16.32
C ALA A 497 -25.43 17.47 -16.69
N LYS A 498 -26.14 17.38 -17.82
CA LYS A 498 -26.74 16.14 -18.34
C LYS A 498 -25.98 15.66 -19.58
N PRO A 499 -25.81 14.34 -19.77
CA PRO A 499 -25.21 13.80 -20.99
C PRO A 499 -25.95 14.31 -22.24
N GLN A 500 -25.19 14.66 -23.27
CA GLN A 500 -25.72 15.13 -24.55
C GLN A 500 -25.35 14.16 -25.67
N ARG A 501 -26.27 13.97 -26.62
CA ARG A 501 -26.00 13.18 -27.82
C ARG A 501 -25.54 14.08 -28.96
N TRP A 502 -24.59 13.59 -29.74
CA TRP A 502 -24.06 14.31 -30.89
C TRP A 502 -23.96 13.38 -32.09
N LEU A 503 -24.44 13.81 -33.26
CA LEU A 503 -24.45 12.98 -34.47
C LEU A 503 -23.34 13.42 -35.41
N LEU A 504 -22.49 12.48 -35.83
CA LEU A 504 -21.45 12.67 -36.84
C LEU A 504 -21.73 11.84 -38.08
N LYS A 505 -21.15 12.27 -39.21
CA LYS A 505 -21.13 11.56 -40.49
C LYS A 505 -19.69 11.26 -40.89
N ALA A 506 -19.46 10.09 -41.46
CA ALA A 506 -18.17 9.65 -41.97
C ALA A 506 -18.38 8.82 -43.24
N ASP A 507 -17.41 8.79 -44.15
CA ASP A 507 -17.51 7.97 -45.36
C ASP A 507 -17.48 6.47 -45.02
N GLN A 508 -16.68 6.11 -44.00
CA GLN A 508 -16.51 4.74 -43.50
C GLN A 508 -16.33 4.72 -41.98
N ALA A 509 -16.73 3.61 -41.35
CA ALA A 509 -16.62 3.37 -39.91
C ALA A 509 -15.23 2.85 -39.47
N ASP A 510 -14.28 2.72 -40.39
CA ASP A 510 -13.00 2.05 -40.14
C ASP A 510 -12.28 2.61 -38.92
N GLY A 511 -11.86 1.69 -38.05
CA GLY A 511 -11.18 2.02 -36.81
C GLY A 511 -12.07 2.56 -35.69
N ILE A 512 -13.40 2.61 -35.85
CA ILE A 512 -14.33 3.08 -34.80
C ILE A 512 -15.46 2.06 -34.61
N GLY A 513 -15.73 1.67 -33.35
CA GLY A 513 -16.78 0.74 -32.95
C GLY A 513 -17.75 1.33 -31.94
N ILE A 514 -18.84 0.61 -31.65
CA ILE A 514 -19.71 0.92 -30.51
C ILE A 514 -18.89 0.79 -29.22
N GLY A 515 -18.94 1.82 -28.38
CA GLY A 515 -18.13 1.92 -27.17
C GLY A 515 -16.71 2.44 -27.38
N SER A 516 -16.32 2.87 -28.59
CA SER A 516 -15.06 3.61 -28.77
C SER A 516 -15.09 4.91 -27.97
N PRO A 517 -14.02 5.24 -27.25
CA PRO A 517 -13.98 6.44 -26.42
C PRO A 517 -13.98 7.71 -27.29
N VAL A 518 -14.70 8.72 -26.83
CA VAL A 518 -14.64 10.09 -27.35
C VAL A 518 -13.75 10.89 -26.41
N LEU A 519 -12.73 11.52 -26.96
CA LEU A 519 -11.66 12.17 -26.22
C LEU A 519 -11.71 13.69 -26.39
N TYR A 520 -11.50 14.43 -25.31
CA TYR A 520 -11.21 15.86 -25.34
C TYR A 520 -9.82 16.10 -24.79
N LEU A 521 -8.91 16.63 -25.61
CA LEU A 521 -7.50 16.83 -25.25
C LEU A 521 -6.83 15.55 -24.66
N GLY A 522 -7.26 14.38 -25.11
CA GLY A 522 -6.79 13.08 -24.61
C GLY A 522 -7.52 12.51 -23.38
N LEU A 523 -8.45 13.24 -22.77
CA LEU A 523 -9.29 12.77 -21.66
C LEU A 523 -10.59 12.15 -22.18
N GLU A 524 -11.05 11.05 -21.58
CA GLU A 524 -12.33 10.44 -21.94
C GLU A 524 -13.49 11.37 -21.57
N ALA A 525 -14.23 11.77 -22.60
CA ALA A 525 -15.31 12.76 -22.57
C ALA A 525 -16.68 12.16 -22.93
N GLY A 526 -16.70 10.89 -23.29
CA GLY A 526 -17.88 10.19 -23.73
C GLY A 526 -17.52 8.96 -24.55
N LYS A 527 -18.50 8.43 -25.28
CA LYS A 527 -18.35 7.20 -26.07
C LYS A 527 -19.22 7.21 -27.32
N VAL A 528 -18.84 6.39 -28.29
CA VAL A 528 -19.71 6.06 -29.43
C VAL A 528 -20.85 5.20 -28.92
N LYS A 529 -22.07 5.74 -28.98
CA LYS A 529 -23.30 5.06 -28.55
C LYS A 529 -23.83 4.13 -29.62
N GLN A 530 -23.82 4.58 -30.87
CA GLN A 530 -24.40 3.83 -31.98
C GLN A 530 -23.73 4.17 -33.32
N LEU A 531 -23.70 3.18 -34.22
CA LEU A 531 -23.28 3.30 -35.62
C LEU A 531 -24.44 2.86 -36.52
N ARG A 532 -24.73 3.62 -37.58
CA ARG A 532 -25.79 3.31 -38.54
C ARG A 532 -25.31 3.57 -39.96
N ALA A 533 -25.57 2.64 -40.88
CA ALA A 533 -25.34 2.91 -42.30
C ALA A 533 -26.34 3.98 -42.80
N ALA A 534 -25.83 4.98 -43.51
CA ALA A 534 -26.63 6.04 -44.14
C ALA A 534 -26.62 5.88 -45.67
N LYS A 535 -27.39 6.72 -46.40
CA LYS A 535 -27.39 6.72 -47.87
C LYS A 535 -26.00 6.99 -48.45
N GLU A 536 -25.22 7.80 -47.76
CA GLU A 536 -23.82 8.13 -48.05
C GLU A 536 -23.04 7.95 -46.75
N GLY A 537 -22.21 6.90 -46.68
CA GLY A 537 -21.36 6.61 -45.52
C GLY A 537 -22.09 6.09 -44.27
N VAL A 538 -21.63 6.54 -43.11
CA VAL A 538 -22.01 6.05 -41.78
C VAL A 538 -22.36 7.22 -40.86
N GLU A 539 -23.49 7.13 -40.17
CA GLU A 539 -23.88 8.00 -39.07
C GLU A 539 -23.42 7.42 -37.73
N ILE A 540 -22.76 8.25 -36.93
CA ILE A 540 -22.12 7.91 -35.68
C ILE A 540 -22.75 8.75 -34.57
N GLU A 541 -23.54 8.12 -33.69
CA GLU A 541 -24.14 8.79 -32.52
C GLU A 541 -23.17 8.69 -31.34
N LEU A 542 -22.72 9.85 -30.85
CA LEU A 542 -21.90 9.98 -29.65
C LEU A 542 -22.80 10.25 -28.43
N GLU A 543 -22.40 9.73 -27.28
CA GLU A 543 -22.90 10.14 -25.97
C GLU A 543 -21.75 10.86 -25.24
N ILE A 544 -21.90 12.17 -25.08
CA ILE A 544 -20.94 13.03 -24.39
C ILE A 544 -21.41 13.21 -22.96
N ASP A 545 -20.52 12.94 -22.02
CA ASP A 545 -20.86 13.01 -20.60
C ASP A 545 -21.23 14.44 -20.21
N GLY A 546 -22.13 14.59 -19.24
CA GLY A 546 -22.74 15.89 -18.93
C GLY A 546 -21.72 16.97 -18.59
N VAL A 547 -20.60 16.60 -17.98
CA VAL A 547 -19.50 17.51 -17.64
C VAL A 547 -18.85 18.12 -18.89
N TYR A 548 -18.83 17.42 -20.02
CA TYR A 548 -18.26 17.87 -21.30
C TYR A 548 -19.31 18.46 -22.25
N ALA A 549 -20.60 18.25 -21.99
CA ALA A 549 -21.70 18.76 -22.81
C ALA A 549 -21.61 20.27 -23.14
N PRO A 550 -21.20 21.18 -22.22
CA PRO A 550 -21.02 22.60 -22.56
C PRO A 550 -19.99 22.87 -23.65
N LEU A 551 -19.05 21.95 -23.91
CA LEU A 551 -18.06 22.08 -24.98
C LEU A 551 -18.70 21.91 -26.38
N LEU A 552 -19.82 21.18 -26.48
CA LEU A 552 -20.56 21.03 -27.74
C LEU A 552 -21.16 22.36 -28.22
N ALA A 553 -21.55 23.23 -27.29
CA ALA A 553 -22.04 24.58 -27.61
C ALA A 553 -20.98 25.46 -28.28
N GLN A 554 -19.70 25.10 -28.17
CA GLN A 554 -18.58 25.83 -28.76
C GLN A 554 -18.25 25.38 -30.19
N GLN A 555 -19.15 24.64 -30.83
CA GLN A 555 -19.02 24.16 -32.21
C GLN A 555 -17.71 23.38 -32.48
N PRO A 556 -17.46 22.28 -31.75
CA PRO A 556 -16.24 21.51 -31.91
C PRO A 556 -16.18 20.79 -33.25
N GLN A 557 -14.98 20.37 -33.63
CA GLN A 557 -14.76 19.42 -34.72
C GLN A 557 -14.18 18.11 -34.20
N PHE A 558 -14.47 17.03 -34.92
CA PHE A 558 -14.19 15.66 -34.51
C PHE A 558 -13.30 14.98 -35.55
N TRP A 559 -12.28 14.26 -35.12
CA TRP A 559 -11.43 13.45 -35.98
C TRP A 559 -11.17 12.07 -35.39
N LYS A 560 -10.85 11.11 -36.25
CA LYS A 560 -10.36 9.79 -35.84
C LYS A 560 -8.98 9.94 -35.22
N LYS A 561 -8.78 9.31 -34.07
CA LYS A 561 -7.47 9.19 -33.42
C LYS A 561 -6.92 7.80 -33.68
N ALA A 562 -5.85 7.73 -34.47
CA ALA A 562 -5.22 6.48 -34.85
C ALA A 562 -4.71 5.71 -33.61
N ALA A 563 -4.89 4.39 -33.64
CA ALA A 563 -4.35 3.44 -32.69
C ALA A 563 -2.80 3.54 -32.60
N ILE A 564 -2.16 3.77 -33.76
CA ILE A 564 -0.71 3.92 -33.91
C ILE A 564 -0.47 5.10 -34.86
N ASP A 565 0.11 6.20 -34.35
CA ASP A 565 0.57 7.32 -35.19
C ASP A 565 2.00 7.00 -35.66
N THR A 566 2.14 6.62 -36.93
CA THR A 566 3.44 6.32 -37.56
C THR A 566 3.84 7.48 -38.47
N ARG A 567 4.96 8.12 -38.15
CA ARG A 567 5.58 9.11 -39.04
C ARG A 567 6.86 8.55 -39.60
N VAL A 568 6.88 8.36 -40.91
CA VAL A 568 8.04 7.86 -41.65
C VAL A 568 8.80 9.04 -42.21
N GLY A 569 10.02 9.27 -41.71
CA GLY A 569 10.95 10.26 -42.24
C GLY A 569 12.22 9.58 -42.76
N ILE A 570 13.06 10.35 -43.46
CA ILE A 570 14.41 9.92 -43.87
C ILE A 570 15.33 9.60 -42.68
N ASP A 571 14.99 10.10 -41.50
CA ASP A 571 15.71 9.88 -40.24
C ASP A 571 15.14 8.71 -39.41
N GLY A 572 14.23 7.91 -39.97
CA GLY A 572 13.65 6.71 -39.34
C GLY A 572 12.14 6.79 -39.07
N VAL A 573 11.62 5.74 -38.43
CA VAL A 573 10.20 5.59 -38.09
C VAL A 573 9.95 6.04 -36.65
N LYS A 574 9.16 7.10 -36.47
CA LYS A 574 8.66 7.50 -35.14
C LYS A 574 7.27 6.91 -34.94
N VAL A 575 7.15 5.99 -33.98
CA VAL A 575 5.89 5.33 -33.61
C VAL A 575 5.40 5.91 -32.29
N LYS A 576 4.23 6.54 -32.30
CA LYS A 576 3.53 6.95 -31.09
C LYS A 576 2.36 6.01 -30.85
N VAL A 577 2.45 5.24 -29.76
CA VAL A 577 1.45 4.22 -29.40
C VAL A 577 0.40 4.86 -28.48
N GLY A 578 -0.88 4.70 -28.82
CA GLY A 578 -2.00 5.12 -27.97
C GLY A 578 -2.21 4.23 -26.74
N ASN A 579 -3.23 4.50 -25.93
CA ASN A 579 -3.60 3.62 -24.82
C ASN A 579 -4.17 2.27 -25.34
N LEU A 580 -4.14 1.21 -24.52
CA LEU A 580 -4.55 -0.14 -24.96
C LEU A 580 -6.01 -0.21 -25.46
N ALA A 581 -6.90 0.64 -24.94
CA ALA A 581 -8.27 0.74 -25.41
C ALA A 581 -8.38 1.35 -26.82
N THR A 582 -7.59 2.38 -27.12
CA THR A 582 -7.48 3.00 -28.45
C THR A 582 -6.85 2.05 -29.47
N LEU A 583 -6.01 1.10 -29.03
CA LEU A 583 -5.43 0.07 -29.90
C LEU A 583 -6.47 -0.96 -30.37
N LEU A 584 -7.48 -1.28 -29.55
CA LEU A 584 -8.45 -2.34 -29.84
C LEU A 584 -9.69 -1.83 -30.59
N ARG A 585 -10.13 -0.60 -30.32
CA ARG A 585 -11.43 -0.07 -30.81
C ARG A 585 -11.31 1.28 -31.51
N GLY A 586 -10.10 1.85 -31.59
CA GLY A 586 -9.86 3.25 -31.98
C GLY A 586 -10.62 4.26 -31.12
N ALA A 587 -10.43 5.55 -31.42
CA ALA A 587 -11.04 6.63 -30.65
C ALA A 587 -11.40 7.82 -31.54
N ILE A 588 -12.37 8.60 -31.09
CA ILE A 588 -12.69 9.90 -31.69
C ILE A 588 -12.12 10.97 -30.77
N GLU A 589 -11.45 11.98 -31.30
CA GLU A 589 -11.01 13.14 -30.51
C GLU A 589 -11.64 14.41 -31.05
N PHE A 590 -11.99 15.34 -30.16
CA PHE A 590 -12.53 16.64 -30.52
C PHE A 590 -11.85 17.79 -29.79
N ASP A 591 -11.87 18.96 -30.42
CA ASP A 591 -11.29 20.20 -29.90
C ASP A 591 -12.05 21.41 -30.48
N ARG A 592 -11.84 22.57 -29.86
CA ARG A 592 -12.38 23.85 -30.30
C ARG A 592 -11.53 24.43 -31.44
N LEU A 593 -12.18 24.92 -32.49
CA LEU A 593 -11.52 25.75 -33.50
C LEU A 593 -11.75 27.23 -33.21
N VAL A 594 -10.69 28.02 -33.34
CA VAL A 594 -10.69 29.44 -32.96
C VAL A 594 -11.61 30.29 -33.85
N ASN A 595 -11.98 29.84 -35.06
CA ASN A 595 -12.80 30.62 -36.02
C ASN A 595 -13.56 29.75 -37.06
N GLY A 596 -14.19 28.64 -36.65
CA GLY A 596 -14.88 27.72 -37.58
C GLY A 596 -16.28 27.32 -37.12
N ARG A 597 -17.14 26.90 -38.06
CA ARG A 597 -18.42 26.26 -37.75
C ARG A 597 -18.21 24.75 -37.52
N SER A 598 -19.00 24.15 -36.64
CA SER A 598 -18.97 22.70 -36.43
C SER A 598 -19.43 22.00 -37.70
N SER A 599 -18.59 21.14 -38.25
CA SER A 599 -19.04 20.14 -39.21
C SER A 599 -19.49 18.94 -38.38
N HIS A 600 -20.73 18.48 -38.57
CA HIS A 600 -21.16 17.16 -38.09
C HIS A 600 -20.45 16.02 -38.88
N GLN A 601 -19.20 16.24 -39.26
CA GLN A 601 -18.35 15.34 -40.03
C GLN A 601 -17.25 14.84 -39.10
N LEU A 602 -16.95 13.55 -39.17
CA LEU A 602 -15.77 12.94 -38.57
C LEU A 602 -14.63 12.94 -39.59
N PHE A 603 -13.59 13.74 -39.34
CA PHE A 603 -12.39 13.78 -40.19
C PHE A 603 -11.46 12.58 -39.93
N ASP A 604 -10.62 12.21 -40.88
CA ASP A 604 -9.68 11.09 -40.71
C ASP A 604 -8.47 11.46 -39.84
N SER A 605 -8.12 12.75 -39.77
CA SER A 605 -7.01 13.25 -38.97
C SER A 605 -7.25 14.65 -38.41
N LYS A 606 -6.43 15.02 -37.41
CA LYS A 606 -6.46 16.33 -36.78
C LYS A 606 -6.03 17.43 -37.76
N GLU A 607 -5.09 17.12 -38.65
CA GLU A 607 -4.58 18.00 -39.70
C GLU A 607 -5.68 18.33 -40.70
N GLN A 608 -6.45 17.31 -41.12
CA GLN A 608 -7.59 17.48 -42.03
C GLN A 608 -8.71 18.30 -41.40
N ALA A 609 -9.06 18.04 -40.13
CA ALA A 609 -10.05 18.85 -39.40
C ALA A 609 -9.63 20.33 -39.32
N ARG A 610 -8.33 20.61 -39.21
CA ARG A 610 -7.82 21.97 -39.05
C ARG A 610 -7.64 22.74 -40.36
N ALA A 611 -7.61 22.06 -41.51
CA ALA A 611 -7.42 22.70 -42.81
C ALA A 611 -8.67 23.51 -43.22
N LYS A 612 -8.51 24.80 -43.52
CA LYS A 612 -9.54 25.58 -44.24
C LYS A 612 -9.37 25.25 -45.71
N VAL A 613 -10.35 24.66 -46.38
CA VAL A 613 -10.17 24.20 -47.78
C VAL A 613 -11.03 25.01 -48.75
N ARG A 614 -10.56 25.20 -49.99
CA ARG A 614 -11.31 25.80 -51.11
C ARG A 614 -11.28 24.87 -52.32
N THR A 615 -12.40 24.74 -53.01
CA THR A 615 -12.57 23.76 -54.11
C THR A 615 -12.31 24.37 -55.49
N LEU A 616 -11.92 23.52 -56.45
CA LEU A 616 -11.85 23.83 -57.88
C LEU A 616 -12.19 22.61 -58.75
N SER A 617 -12.43 22.84 -60.03
CA SER A 617 -12.59 21.82 -61.05
C SER A 617 -11.49 21.91 -62.11
N LEU A 618 -10.78 20.81 -62.33
CA LEU A 618 -9.87 20.63 -63.44
C LEU A 618 -10.57 19.84 -64.55
N VAL A 619 -10.33 20.18 -65.81
CA VAL A 619 -11.02 19.57 -66.94
C VAL A 619 -10.01 19.06 -67.97
N ALA A 620 -10.16 17.83 -68.44
CA ALA A 620 -9.36 17.24 -69.51
C ALA A 620 -10.23 16.40 -70.46
N ASP A 621 -9.74 16.12 -71.67
CA ASP A 621 -10.45 15.28 -72.65
C ASP A 621 -10.44 13.79 -72.28
N ASN A 622 -9.51 13.37 -71.42
CA ASN A 622 -9.39 12.00 -70.90
C ASN A 622 -8.81 11.99 -69.48
N ASN A 623 -8.90 10.85 -68.77
CA ASN A 623 -8.15 10.67 -67.53
C ASN A 623 -6.72 10.22 -67.82
N PRO A 624 -5.69 11.06 -67.58
CA PRO A 624 -4.33 10.75 -67.97
C PRO A 624 -3.57 9.96 -66.90
N GLY A 625 -4.26 9.26 -66.00
CA GLY A 625 -3.68 8.47 -64.91
C GLY A 625 -3.73 9.15 -63.54
N LEU A 626 -4.60 10.14 -63.33
CA LEU A 626 -4.89 10.73 -62.03
C LEU A 626 -5.97 9.93 -61.30
N GLY A 627 -5.75 9.68 -60.00
CA GLY A 627 -6.71 9.06 -59.08
C GLY A 627 -7.21 10.01 -57.99
N ILE A 628 -8.23 9.59 -57.24
CA ILE A 628 -8.67 10.27 -56.00
C ILE A 628 -7.48 10.30 -55.03
N GLY A 629 -7.23 11.47 -54.43
CA GLY A 629 -6.08 11.74 -53.57
C GLY A 629 -4.81 12.19 -54.30
N SER A 630 -4.79 12.24 -55.65
CA SER A 630 -3.60 12.70 -56.39
C SER A 630 -3.24 14.13 -55.99
N PRO A 631 -1.97 14.43 -55.68
CA PRO A 631 -1.61 15.72 -55.11
C PRO A 631 -1.58 16.84 -56.16
N ILE A 632 -1.93 18.05 -55.73
CA ILE A 632 -1.67 19.30 -56.44
C ILE A 632 -0.45 19.95 -55.80
N ARG A 633 0.60 20.18 -56.59
CA ARG A 633 1.90 20.67 -56.11
C ARG A 633 2.27 22.01 -56.68
N TYR A 634 2.91 22.84 -55.87
CA TYR A 634 3.65 24.02 -56.34
C TYR A 634 5.11 23.92 -55.88
N ARG A 635 6.05 23.93 -56.82
CA ARG A 635 7.50 23.83 -56.53
C ARG A 635 7.85 22.65 -55.61
N GLY A 636 7.18 21.51 -55.79
CA GLY A 636 7.38 20.30 -55.00
C GLY A 636 6.66 20.24 -53.65
N VAL A 637 5.87 21.26 -53.28
CA VAL A 637 5.07 21.26 -52.04
C VAL A 637 3.61 20.94 -52.37
N ASP A 638 3.01 20.00 -51.63
CA ASP A 638 1.58 19.68 -51.74
C ASP A 638 0.74 20.85 -51.21
N ILE A 639 -0.09 21.42 -52.07
CA ILE A 639 -0.97 22.56 -51.76
C ILE A 639 -2.46 22.20 -51.88
N GLY A 640 -2.76 20.95 -52.26
CA GLY A 640 -4.10 20.42 -52.44
C GLY A 640 -4.09 19.00 -53.01
N LYS A 641 -5.27 18.48 -53.36
CA LYS A 641 -5.44 17.14 -53.94
C LYS A 641 -6.73 17.01 -54.74
N ILE A 642 -6.81 15.97 -55.57
CA ILE A 642 -8.03 15.57 -56.27
C ILE A 642 -8.95 14.83 -55.27
N GLU A 643 -10.21 15.24 -55.16
CA GLU A 643 -11.22 14.63 -54.30
C GLU A 643 -12.15 13.69 -55.09
N GLU A 644 -12.52 14.09 -56.31
CA GLU A 644 -13.51 13.36 -57.09
C GLU A 644 -13.17 13.41 -58.59
N ILE A 645 -13.54 12.36 -59.31
CA ILE A 645 -13.37 12.25 -60.76
C ILE A 645 -14.71 11.86 -61.37
N GLU A 646 -15.25 12.71 -62.22
CA GLU A 646 -16.53 12.53 -62.89
C GLU A 646 -16.35 12.63 -64.40
N LEU A 647 -17.15 11.87 -65.16
CA LEU A 647 -17.29 12.07 -66.59
C LEU A 647 -18.40 13.10 -66.82
N GLU A 648 -18.14 14.13 -67.61
CA GLU A 648 -19.17 15.11 -67.96
C GLU A 648 -20.34 14.39 -68.66
N PRO A 649 -21.61 14.76 -68.42
CA PRO A 649 -22.77 14.07 -69.02
C PRO A 649 -22.76 14.02 -70.56
N SER A 650 -22.02 14.94 -71.20
CA SER A 650 -21.76 14.98 -72.65
C SER A 650 -20.82 13.87 -73.14
N LEU A 651 -20.17 13.15 -72.22
CA LEU A 651 -19.11 12.15 -72.42
C LEU A 651 -17.85 12.68 -73.12
N GLY A 652 -17.72 14.00 -73.32
CA GLY A 652 -16.58 14.60 -74.04
C GLY A 652 -15.39 14.97 -73.16
N GLN A 653 -15.59 15.09 -71.84
CA GLN A 653 -14.55 15.56 -70.91
C GLN A 653 -14.64 14.86 -69.56
N VAL A 654 -13.49 14.71 -68.90
CA VAL A 654 -13.37 14.27 -67.50
C VAL A 654 -13.18 15.51 -66.62
N ILE A 655 -13.99 15.61 -65.57
CA ILE A 655 -13.94 16.66 -64.56
C ILE A 655 -13.31 16.08 -63.28
N PHE A 656 -12.21 16.67 -62.85
CA PHE A 656 -11.56 16.36 -61.58
C PHE A 656 -11.93 17.46 -60.58
N LYS A 657 -12.77 17.16 -59.59
CA LYS A 657 -13.00 18.08 -58.48
C LYS A 657 -11.86 17.94 -57.51
N ALA A 658 -11.28 19.07 -57.15
CA ALA A 658 -10.09 19.14 -56.35
C ALA A 658 -10.24 20.17 -55.24
N GLU A 659 -9.38 20.05 -54.25
CA GLU A 659 -9.38 20.90 -53.07
C GLU A 659 -7.99 21.48 -52.84
N LEU A 660 -7.92 22.77 -52.46
CA LEU A 660 -6.70 23.49 -52.12
C LEU A 660 -6.76 23.96 -50.68
N ASP A 661 -5.63 23.89 -49.99
CA ASP A 661 -5.47 24.51 -48.67
C ASP A 661 -5.70 26.03 -48.81
N GLY A 662 -6.59 26.55 -47.97
CA GLY A 662 -7.06 27.92 -47.96
C GLY A 662 -5.96 28.95 -47.70
N HIS A 663 -4.83 28.56 -47.12
CA HIS A 663 -3.66 29.42 -47.05
C HIS A 663 -3.07 29.72 -48.44
N TYR A 664 -3.17 28.80 -49.39
CA TYR A 664 -2.64 28.94 -50.76
C TYR A 664 -3.73 29.31 -51.77
N ALA A 665 -4.97 28.85 -51.57
CA ALA A 665 -6.05 28.88 -52.54
C ALA A 665 -6.27 30.23 -53.23
N GLU A 666 -6.20 31.34 -52.49
CA GLU A 666 -6.42 32.69 -53.02
C GLU A 666 -5.48 33.06 -54.19
N ARG A 667 -4.29 32.45 -54.29
CA ARG A 667 -3.31 32.71 -55.37
C ARG A 667 -3.46 31.78 -56.59
N PHE A 668 -4.11 30.63 -56.39
CA PHE A 668 -4.25 29.58 -57.42
C PHE A 668 -5.67 29.53 -58.01
N LEU A 669 -6.66 30.08 -57.32
CA LEU A 669 -8.02 30.27 -57.81
C LEU A 669 -8.18 31.61 -58.55
N GLN A 670 -7.21 31.95 -59.39
CA GLN A 670 -7.17 33.21 -60.14
C GLN A 670 -7.05 32.95 -61.63
N SER A 671 -7.62 33.84 -62.44
CA SER A 671 -7.44 33.80 -63.89
C SER A 671 -5.96 33.90 -64.24
N GLY A 672 -5.51 33.05 -65.17
CA GLY A 672 -4.10 32.89 -65.54
C GLY A 672 -3.34 31.82 -64.76
N ALA A 673 -3.95 31.22 -63.72
CA ALA A 673 -3.39 30.03 -63.09
C ALA A 673 -3.37 28.85 -64.09
N ARG A 674 -2.36 27.99 -63.96
CA ARG A 674 -2.18 26.81 -64.83
C ARG A 674 -2.04 25.56 -64.00
N PHE A 675 -2.62 24.48 -64.49
CA PHE A 675 -2.55 23.16 -63.89
C PHE A 675 -2.06 22.18 -64.96
N THR A 676 -0.90 21.60 -64.72
CA THR A 676 -0.19 20.75 -65.67
C THR A 676 0.00 19.36 -65.09
N LEU A 677 -0.32 18.34 -65.86
CA LEU A 677 -0.06 16.97 -65.47
C LEU A 677 1.44 16.67 -65.48
N VAL A 678 1.93 16.10 -64.38
CA VAL A 678 3.29 15.56 -64.27
C VAL A 678 3.23 14.05 -64.07
N GLN A 679 3.84 13.33 -65.01
CA GLN A 679 3.95 11.88 -65.03
C GLN A 679 5.32 11.46 -65.57
N ALA A 680 5.74 10.24 -65.25
CA ALA A 680 7.02 9.68 -65.60
C ALA A 680 7.18 9.62 -67.12
N LYS A 681 8.26 10.22 -67.62
CA LYS A 681 8.65 10.15 -69.03
C LYS A 681 9.87 9.25 -69.13
N LEU A 682 9.69 8.10 -69.77
CA LEU A 682 10.78 7.20 -70.14
C LEU A 682 10.96 7.23 -71.65
N GLY A 683 12.14 7.64 -72.10
CA GLY A 683 12.51 7.64 -73.51
C GLY A 683 14.02 7.54 -73.70
N LEU A 684 14.43 7.30 -74.95
CA LEU A 684 15.85 7.15 -75.32
C LEU A 684 16.68 8.44 -75.13
N GLY A 685 16.00 9.59 -74.93
CA GLY A 685 16.63 10.89 -74.72
C GLY A 685 16.74 11.35 -73.26
N GLY A 686 16.36 10.49 -72.30
CA GLY A 686 16.43 10.80 -70.87
C GLY A 686 15.20 10.32 -70.10
N VAL A 687 15.34 10.30 -68.77
CA VAL A 687 14.27 9.94 -67.83
C VAL A 687 13.90 11.16 -66.99
N ALA A 688 12.62 11.51 -66.93
CA ALA A 688 12.12 12.62 -66.12
C ALA A 688 10.94 12.15 -65.25
N HIS A 689 10.82 12.75 -64.06
CA HIS A 689 9.72 12.51 -63.12
C HIS A 689 9.57 11.02 -62.71
N LEU A 690 10.68 10.32 -62.48
CA LEU A 690 10.68 8.90 -62.10
C LEU A 690 9.99 8.62 -60.76
N ASP A 691 9.89 9.61 -59.87
CA ASP A 691 9.18 9.50 -58.60
C ASP A 691 7.69 9.20 -58.78
N THR A 692 7.10 9.58 -59.91
CA THR A 692 5.69 9.31 -60.20
C THR A 692 5.42 7.85 -60.59
N LEU A 693 6.45 7.04 -60.88
CA LEU A 693 6.26 5.59 -61.11
C LEU A 693 5.82 4.86 -59.83
N ILE A 694 6.26 5.37 -58.68
CA ILE A 694 5.96 4.78 -57.36
C ILE A 694 4.84 5.56 -56.67
N LYS A 695 4.87 6.90 -56.75
CA LYS A 695 3.94 7.77 -56.03
C LYS A 695 2.67 8.14 -56.81
N GLY A 696 2.58 7.72 -58.08
CA GLY A 696 1.50 8.11 -58.99
C GLY A 696 1.70 9.48 -59.63
N ALA A 697 0.94 9.75 -60.70
CA ALA A 697 0.92 11.05 -61.38
C ALA A 697 0.37 12.16 -60.46
N PHE A 698 0.79 13.39 -60.69
CA PHE A 698 0.32 14.54 -59.92
C PHE A 698 0.08 15.76 -60.80
N VAL A 699 -0.56 16.79 -60.23
CA VAL A 699 -0.82 18.06 -60.92
C VAL A 699 0.15 19.12 -60.40
N GLU A 700 0.94 19.73 -61.28
CA GLU A 700 1.72 20.91 -60.97
C GLU A 700 0.89 22.18 -61.23
N ALA A 701 0.75 23.01 -60.20
CA ALA A 701 0.00 24.26 -60.25
C ALA A 701 0.95 25.46 -60.40
N GLN A 702 0.55 26.47 -61.17
CA GLN A 702 1.22 27.77 -61.27
C GLN A 702 0.22 28.88 -60.95
N PRO A 703 0.57 29.88 -60.13
CA PRO A 703 -0.36 30.91 -59.68
C PRO A 703 -0.76 31.87 -60.80
N GLY A 704 -1.99 32.39 -60.71
CA GLY A 704 -2.54 33.42 -61.61
C GLY A 704 -2.39 34.83 -61.04
N LYS A 705 -2.88 35.84 -61.78
CA LYS A 705 -2.95 37.25 -61.31
C LYS A 705 -4.26 37.96 -61.67
N GLY A 706 -5.27 37.22 -62.14
CA GLY A 706 -6.55 37.78 -62.60
C GLY A 706 -7.72 37.52 -61.64
N ALA A 707 -8.94 37.75 -62.12
CA ALA A 707 -10.17 37.57 -61.34
C ALA A 707 -10.34 36.12 -60.84
N GLY A 708 -11.06 35.96 -59.73
CA GLY A 708 -11.34 34.66 -59.12
C GLY A 708 -11.93 33.67 -60.12
N LYS A 709 -11.37 32.47 -60.17
CA LYS A 709 -11.80 31.39 -61.07
C LYS A 709 -11.61 30.05 -60.38
N ASP A 710 -12.56 29.15 -60.58
CA ASP A 710 -12.63 27.83 -59.96
C ASP A 710 -12.62 26.68 -60.97
N ARG A 711 -12.76 26.96 -62.29
CA ARG A 711 -12.68 25.95 -63.36
C ARG A 711 -11.47 26.17 -64.27
N PHE A 712 -10.60 25.17 -64.40
CA PHE A 712 -9.35 25.26 -65.17
C PHE A 712 -9.14 24.05 -66.09
N PRO A 713 -8.53 24.23 -67.28
CA PRO A 713 -8.08 23.10 -68.08
C PRO A 713 -6.84 22.46 -67.44
N LEU A 714 -6.79 21.13 -67.45
CA LEU A 714 -5.60 20.34 -67.09
C LEU A 714 -4.79 20.08 -68.36
N SER A 715 -3.58 20.66 -68.44
CA SER A 715 -2.72 20.54 -69.62
C SER A 715 -1.72 19.39 -69.49
N GLN A 716 -1.47 18.65 -70.59
CA GLN A 716 -0.45 17.59 -70.65
C GLN A 716 0.90 18.08 -71.19
N VAL A 717 0.97 19.33 -71.68
CA VAL A 717 2.18 19.91 -72.26
C VAL A 717 2.85 20.79 -71.20
N GLY A 718 4.11 20.47 -70.88
CA GLY A 718 4.93 21.24 -69.95
C GLY A 718 5.18 22.69 -70.42
N PRO A 719 5.83 23.53 -69.60
CA PRO A 719 6.07 24.93 -69.96
C PRO A 719 6.82 25.04 -71.31
N VAL A 720 6.18 25.77 -72.23
CA VAL A 720 6.61 25.96 -73.63
C VAL A 720 7.92 26.76 -73.65
N GLY A 721 8.98 26.16 -74.18
CA GLY A 721 10.21 26.85 -74.56
C GLY A 721 10.01 27.75 -75.79
N LEU A 722 11.08 28.27 -76.41
CA LEU A 722 10.98 28.93 -77.70
C LEU A 722 10.71 27.88 -78.79
N ALA A 723 9.46 27.80 -79.26
CA ALA A 723 9.06 26.90 -80.33
C ALA A 723 9.50 27.43 -81.70
N LEU A 724 10.16 26.61 -82.51
CA LEU A 724 10.66 26.96 -83.83
C LEU A 724 10.26 25.87 -84.82
N THR A 725 10.18 26.24 -86.09
CA THR A 725 9.89 25.30 -87.17
C THR A 725 11.09 25.20 -88.10
N LEU A 726 11.55 23.99 -88.36
CA LEU A 726 12.67 23.70 -89.24
C LEU A 726 12.17 22.99 -90.49
N LYS A 727 12.68 23.41 -91.66
CA LYS A 727 12.23 22.93 -92.96
C LYS A 727 13.35 22.21 -93.68
N SER A 728 13.09 21.00 -94.18
CA SER A 728 14.08 20.17 -94.87
C SER A 728 13.43 19.43 -96.04
N PRO A 729 14.13 19.22 -97.18
CA PRO A 729 13.62 18.38 -98.26
C PRO A 729 13.45 16.90 -97.87
N SER A 730 14.16 16.41 -96.84
CA SER A 730 14.02 15.05 -96.31
C SER A 730 14.30 14.96 -94.81
N VAL A 731 13.86 13.88 -94.16
CA VAL A 731 14.20 13.57 -92.76
C VAL A 731 15.19 12.41 -92.71
N ASN A 732 16.39 12.68 -92.21
CA ASN A 732 17.44 11.65 -92.05
C ASN A 732 17.69 11.42 -90.57
N GLY A 733 17.19 10.32 -90.03
CA GLY A 733 17.48 9.88 -88.66
C GLY A 733 17.03 10.85 -87.57
N LEU A 734 15.99 11.67 -87.79
CA LEU A 734 15.39 12.52 -86.75
C LEU A 734 14.02 11.97 -86.34
N SER A 735 13.78 11.93 -85.04
CA SER A 735 12.50 11.53 -84.43
C SER A 735 12.05 12.51 -83.33
N VAL A 736 10.80 12.42 -82.88
CA VAL A 736 10.33 13.19 -81.72
C VAL A 736 11.21 12.86 -80.51
N GLY A 737 11.73 13.89 -79.85
CA GLY A 737 12.70 13.78 -78.76
C GLY A 737 14.17 13.86 -79.18
N SER A 738 14.49 13.94 -80.48
CA SER A 738 15.88 14.16 -80.94
C SER A 738 16.43 15.44 -80.33
N PRO A 739 17.67 15.44 -79.81
CA PRO A 739 18.24 16.60 -79.13
C PRO A 739 18.50 17.76 -80.10
N LEU A 740 18.22 18.97 -79.63
CA LEU A 740 18.68 20.22 -80.23
C LEU A 740 19.95 20.67 -79.50
N LEU A 741 21.03 20.88 -80.24
CA LEU A 741 22.37 21.06 -79.72
C LEU A 741 22.90 22.46 -80.05
N PHE A 742 23.51 23.10 -79.05
CA PHE A 742 24.35 24.28 -79.25
C PHE A 742 25.72 23.98 -78.68
N ARG A 743 26.77 24.05 -79.50
CA ARG A 743 28.16 23.67 -79.11
C ARG A 743 28.25 22.31 -78.41
N LYS A 744 27.55 21.30 -78.95
CA LYS A 744 27.44 19.92 -78.41
C LYS A 744 26.72 19.79 -77.06
N MET A 745 26.13 20.87 -76.54
CA MET A 745 25.26 20.84 -75.35
C MET A 745 23.79 20.74 -75.78
N VAL A 746 23.01 19.90 -75.11
CA VAL A 746 21.56 19.79 -75.34
C VAL A 746 20.87 21.02 -74.76
N VAL A 747 20.14 21.74 -75.61
CA VAL A 747 19.45 23.01 -75.26
C VAL A 747 17.96 22.97 -75.61
N GLY A 748 17.48 21.84 -76.11
CA GLY A 748 16.10 21.65 -76.54
C GLY A 748 15.90 20.30 -77.19
N SER A 749 14.73 20.10 -77.79
CA SER A 749 14.41 18.85 -78.49
C SER A 749 13.41 19.05 -79.62
N VAL A 750 13.36 18.07 -80.53
CA VAL A 750 12.33 17.94 -81.55
C VAL A 750 11.01 17.57 -80.89
N THR A 751 9.99 18.40 -81.05
CA THR A 751 8.64 18.17 -80.51
C THR A 751 7.74 17.47 -81.52
N GLN A 752 7.94 17.69 -82.81
CA GLN A 752 7.14 17.07 -83.88
C GLN A 752 7.94 16.92 -85.17
N VAL A 753 7.66 15.86 -85.94
CA VAL A 753 8.13 15.69 -87.32
C VAL A 753 6.91 15.36 -88.18
N ALA A 754 6.64 16.16 -89.20
CA ALA A 754 5.51 15.97 -90.09
C ALA A 754 5.88 16.33 -91.54
N LEU A 755 5.16 15.79 -92.51
CA LEU A 755 5.24 16.24 -93.90
C LEU A 755 4.42 17.53 -94.05
N ALA A 756 4.92 18.51 -94.80
CA ALA A 756 4.13 19.69 -95.18
C ALA A 756 2.84 19.24 -95.89
N ARG A 757 1.76 20.00 -95.75
CA ARG A 757 0.44 19.62 -96.30
C ARG A 757 0.45 19.41 -97.82
N ASP A 758 1.36 20.08 -98.53
CA ASP A 758 1.56 19.96 -99.97
C ASP A 758 2.58 18.88 -100.38
N GLY A 759 3.17 18.18 -99.42
CA GLY A 759 4.16 17.14 -99.65
C GLY A 759 5.55 17.64 -100.09
N SER A 760 5.77 18.96 -100.16
CA SER A 760 6.98 19.54 -100.75
C SER A 760 8.23 19.46 -99.86
N GLU A 761 8.04 19.43 -98.54
CA GLU A 761 9.12 19.43 -97.54
C GLU A 761 8.67 18.75 -96.23
N VAL A 762 9.64 18.36 -95.41
CA VAL A 762 9.41 17.93 -94.03
C VAL A 762 9.47 19.15 -93.11
N VAL A 763 8.45 19.27 -92.27
CA VAL A 763 8.30 20.30 -91.24
C VAL A 763 8.62 19.66 -89.89
N ILE A 764 9.63 20.20 -89.22
CA ILE A 764 10.17 19.69 -87.96
C ILE A 764 10.00 20.77 -86.91
N ASP A 765 9.08 20.59 -85.97
CA ASP A 765 8.92 21.52 -84.87
C ASP A 765 9.89 21.16 -83.75
N VAL A 766 10.60 22.17 -83.24
CA VAL A 766 11.56 22.05 -82.15
C VAL A 766 11.21 23.03 -81.04
N SER A 767 11.51 22.66 -79.80
CA SER A 767 11.40 23.54 -78.63
C SER A 767 12.77 23.74 -78.01
N VAL A 768 13.22 24.99 -77.94
CA VAL A 768 14.42 25.40 -77.21
C VAL A 768 14.01 25.74 -75.78
N GLU A 769 14.70 25.21 -74.77
CA GLU A 769 14.34 25.50 -73.38
C GLU A 769 14.43 27.00 -73.08
N LYS A 770 13.60 27.49 -72.15
CA LYS A 770 13.43 28.93 -71.89
C LYS A 770 14.75 29.62 -71.53
N GLU A 771 15.62 28.94 -70.80
CA GLU A 771 16.93 29.45 -70.41
C GLU A 771 17.89 29.63 -71.61
N TYR A 772 17.74 28.84 -72.67
CA TYR A 772 18.56 28.89 -73.88
C TYR A 772 17.92 29.65 -75.04
N ALA A 773 16.70 30.15 -74.90
CA ALA A 773 15.97 30.84 -75.97
C ALA A 773 16.76 32.03 -76.58
N HIS A 774 17.57 32.70 -75.77
CA HIS A 774 18.42 33.82 -76.18
C HIS A 774 19.55 33.44 -77.15
N LEU A 775 19.92 32.16 -77.23
CA LEU A 775 20.95 31.65 -78.13
C LEU A 775 20.49 31.63 -79.59
N VAL A 776 19.18 31.58 -79.83
CA VAL A 776 18.63 31.56 -81.19
C VAL A 776 18.36 32.98 -81.68
N ARG A 777 19.04 33.35 -82.76
CA ARG A 777 18.91 34.64 -83.45
C ARG A 777 18.47 34.46 -84.90
N ALA A 778 17.94 35.52 -85.51
CA ALA A 778 17.37 35.47 -86.86
C ALA A 778 18.31 34.88 -87.94
N ASN A 779 19.63 35.01 -87.78
CA ASN A 779 20.61 34.46 -88.71
C ASN A 779 21.26 33.15 -88.23
N SER A 780 20.65 32.45 -87.26
CA SER A 780 21.12 31.13 -86.83
C SER A 780 21.03 30.10 -87.97
N ARG A 781 21.97 29.18 -88.00
CA ARG A 781 22.02 28.09 -88.99
C ARG A 781 21.87 26.77 -88.28
N PHE A 782 20.93 25.94 -88.74
CA PHE A 782 20.59 24.64 -88.17
C PHE A 782 21.00 23.54 -89.14
N TRP A 783 21.67 22.51 -88.66
CA TRP A 783 22.02 21.35 -89.48
C TRP A 783 21.75 20.04 -88.76
N ASN A 784 21.50 19.00 -89.54
CA ASN A 784 21.34 17.64 -89.03
C ASN A 784 22.71 17.08 -88.62
N VAL A 785 22.76 16.50 -87.43
CA VAL A 785 23.88 15.72 -86.91
C VAL A 785 23.41 14.28 -86.70
N SER A 786 23.61 13.44 -87.72
CA SER A 786 23.27 12.02 -87.68
C SER A 786 24.44 11.16 -88.17
N GLY A 787 24.74 10.10 -87.42
CA GLY A 787 25.69 9.06 -87.80
C GLY A 787 27.17 9.34 -87.51
N VAL A 788 27.98 8.28 -87.60
CA VAL A 788 29.44 8.32 -87.50
C VAL A 788 30.00 8.84 -88.82
N LYS A 789 30.71 9.98 -88.80
CA LYS A 789 31.53 10.40 -89.95
C LYS A 789 32.90 9.76 -89.83
N ALA A 790 33.25 8.94 -90.82
CA ALA A 790 34.59 8.38 -90.99
C ALA A 790 35.18 8.94 -92.28
N ASP A 791 36.15 9.85 -92.16
CA ASP A 791 36.97 10.28 -93.29
C ASP A 791 38.21 9.38 -93.33
N ILE A 792 38.32 8.55 -94.37
CA ILE A 792 39.43 7.60 -94.55
C ILE A 792 40.35 8.13 -95.65
N GLY A 793 41.51 8.66 -95.26
CA GLY A 793 42.59 9.07 -96.16
C GLY A 793 43.77 8.07 -96.16
N LEU A 794 44.63 8.16 -97.19
CA LEU A 794 45.81 7.30 -97.39
C LEU A 794 46.87 7.41 -96.27
N THR A 795 46.75 8.37 -95.34
CA THR A 795 47.71 8.62 -94.24
C THR A 795 47.11 8.42 -92.84
N GLY A 796 45.86 7.95 -92.72
CA GLY A 796 45.17 7.71 -91.44
C GLY A 796 43.76 8.32 -91.42
N GLY A 797 42.83 7.66 -90.72
CA GLY A 797 41.43 8.11 -90.62
C GLY A 797 41.11 8.76 -89.27
N THR A 798 40.33 9.84 -89.29
CA THR A 798 39.80 10.50 -88.09
C THR A 798 38.32 10.17 -87.93
N ILE A 799 37.93 9.71 -86.73
CA ILE A 799 36.53 9.46 -86.37
C ILE A 799 36.10 10.58 -85.43
N GLU A 800 35.22 11.47 -85.91
CA GLU A 800 34.57 12.47 -85.06
C GLU A 800 33.32 11.85 -84.42
N VAL A 801 33.32 11.75 -83.09
CA VAL A 801 32.21 11.19 -82.32
C VAL A 801 31.39 12.35 -81.74
N GLU A 802 30.10 12.42 -82.12
CA GLU A 802 29.13 13.32 -81.51
C GLU A 802 28.60 12.75 -80.17
N THR A 803 27.64 13.43 -79.53
CA THR A 803 27.06 12.91 -78.27
C THR A 803 26.45 11.52 -78.46
N VAL A 804 26.53 10.66 -77.43
CA VAL A 804 25.98 9.29 -77.45
C VAL A 804 24.49 9.28 -77.84
N GLN A 805 23.76 10.33 -77.48
CA GLN A 805 22.34 10.51 -77.81
C GLN A 805 22.11 10.78 -79.31
N SER A 806 22.99 11.57 -79.94
CA SER A 806 22.94 11.87 -81.39
C SER A 806 23.34 10.67 -82.26
N LEU A 807 24.15 9.75 -81.74
CA LEU A 807 24.54 8.52 -82.46
C LEU A 807 23.37 7.55 -82.68
N LEU A 808 22.39 7.53 -81.76
CA LEU A 808 21.26 6.60 -81.79
C LEU A 808 20.01 7.18 -82.43
N ALA A 809 19.69 8.45 -82.12
CA ALA A 809 18.42 9.07 -82.51
C ALA A 809 18.57 10.23 -83.51
N GLY A 810 19.79 10.50 -83.98
CA GLY A 810 20.15 11.73 -84.68
C GLY A 810 19.99 12.97 -83.80
N GLY A 811 20.31 14.14 -84.33
CA GLY A 811 20.14 15.40 -83.62
C GLY A 811 20.18 16.58 -84.57
N ILE A 812 19.86 17.75 -84.04
CA ILE A 812 19.95 19.00 -84.78
C ILE A 812 20.94 19.88 -84.03
N ALA A 813 22.00 20.34 -84.68
CA ALA A 813 22.90 21.32 -84.11
C ALA A 813 22.67 22.68 -84.76
N PHE A 814 22.93 23.74 -84.01
CA PHE A 814 22.91 25.09 -84.56
C PHE A 814 24.02 25.96 -84.00
N ASN A 815 24.36 27.00 -84.76
CA ASN A 815 25.24 28.07 -84.33
C ASN A 815 24.79 29.40 -84.95
N THR A 816 25.30 30.50 -84.40
CA THR A 816 24.93 31.86 -84.81
C THR A 816 26.19 32.62 -85.27
N PRO A 817 26.16 33.35 -86.39
CA PRO A 817 27.32 34.07 -86.89
C PRO A 817 27.74 35.22 -85.96
N GLU A 818 29.05 35.42 -85.75
CA GLU A 818 29.56 36.37 -84.75
C GLU A 818 29.28 37.85 -85.08
N LYS A 819 29.40 38.23 -86.36
CA LYS A 819 29.30 39.65 -86.79
C LYS A 819 27.90 40.09 -87.17
N GLU A 820 27.02 39.16 -87.55
CA GLU A 820 25.69 39.45 -88.12
C GLU A 820 24.61 38.55 -87.51
N MET A 821 24.53 38.47 -86.18
CA MET A 821 23.62 37.55 -85.47
C MET A 821 22.13 37.77 -85.80
N GLY A 822 21.73 39.02 -86.04
CA GLY A 822 20.31 39.41 -86.16
C GLY A 822 19.58 39.48 -84.80
N PRO A 823 18.30 39.91 -84.79
CA PRO A 823 17.50 40.03 -83.57
C PRO A 823 17.12 38.67 -82.97
N THR A 824 16.63 38.68 -81.72
CA THR A 824 15.94 37.51 -81.14
C THR A 824 14.69 37.18 -81.93
N VAL A 825 14.34 35.90 -81.98
CA VAL A 825 13.15 35.43 -82.70
C VAL A 825 12.00 35.10 -81.75
N LYS A 826 10.79 35.15 -82.29
CA LYS A 826 9.56 34.75 -81.59
C LYS A 826 9.21 33.31 -81.92
N ALA A 827 8.32 32.72 -81.11
CA ALA A 827 7.81 31.38 -81.37
C ALA A 827 7.16 31.28 -82.78
N GLY A 828 7.37 30.14 -83.44
CA GLY A 828 6.90 29.88 -84.80
C GLY A 828 7.83 30.40 -85.92
N HIS A 829 8.98 31.00 -85.58
CA HIS A 829 9.96 31.40 -86.59
C HIS A 829 10.52 30.17 -87.32
N SER A 830 10.65 30.29 -88.65
CA SER A 830 11.03 29.17 -89.52
C SER A 830 12.48 29.29 -90.00
N TYR A 831 13.24 28.19 -89.95
CA TYR A 831 14.60 28.09 -90.48
C TYR A 831 14.76 26.93 -91.46
N PRO A 832 15.65 27.04 -92.46
CA PRO A 832 16.10 25.87 -93.21
C PRO A 832 16.94 24.96 -92.31
N LEU A 833 16.72 23.65 -92.41
CA LEU A 833 17.56 22.62 -91.81
C LEU A 833 18.49 22.05 -92.88
N TYR A 834 19.79 22.30 -92.72
CA TYR A 834 20.81 21.84 -93.65
C TYR A 834 21.23 20.39 -93.36
N GLY A 835 21.59 19.63 -94.40
CA GLY A 835 22.05 18.25 -94.21
C GLY A 835 23.45 18.11 -93.57
N LYS A 836 24.27 19.17 -93.62
CA LYS A 836 25.61 19.23 -93.02
C LYS A 836 25.99 20.67 -92.68
N ALA A 837 26.89 20.85 -91.71
CA ALA A 837 27.48 22.15 -91.43
C ALA A 837 28.49 22.57 -92.51
N GLU A 838 28.53 23.87 -92.83
CA GLU A 838 29.67 24.46 -93.54
C GLU A 838 30.83 24.70 -92.56
N LYS A 839 32.06 24.67 -93.07
CA LYS A 839 33.28 24.78 -92.25
C LYS A 839 33.28 26.06 -91.40
N GLU A 840 32.82 27.17 -91.98
CA GLU A 840 32.75 28.47 -91.30
C GLU A 840 31.81 28.45 -90.08
N TRP A 841 30.70 27.69 -90.13
CA TRP A 841 29.71 27.66 -89.05
C TRP A 841 30.25 26.99 -87.78
N LEU A 842 31.19 26.04 -87.96
CA LEU A 842 31.85 25.32 -86.88
C LEU A 842 32.93 26.17 -86.21
N GLU A 843 33.49 27.15 -86.92
CA GLU A 843 34.51 28.08 -86.41
C GLU A 843 33.91 29.28 -85.66
N TRP A 844 32.60 29.54 -85.80
CA TRP A 844 31.93 30.64 -85.10
C TRP A 844 31.91 30.45 -83.58
N SER A 845 32.37 31.48 -82.86
CA SER A 845 32.32 31.52 -81.39
C SER A 845 31.64 32.80 -80.86
N PRO A 846 30.34 33.01 -81.18
CA PRO A 846 29.64 34.22 -80.78
C PRO A 846 29.51 34.35 -79.26
N ARG A 847 29.61 35.57 -78.74
CA ARG A 847 29.23 35.91 -77.35
C ARG A 847 27.79 36.41 -77.34
N ILE A 848 26.86 35.54 -76.96
CA ILE A 848 25.42 35.84 -76.94
C ILE A 848 24.97 36.03 -75.49
N GLN A 849 24.45 37.21 -75.17
CA GLN A 849 23.93 37.52 -73.83
C GLN A 849 22.41 37.27 -73.76
N PRO A 850 21.88 36.83 -72.59
CA PRO A 850 20.46 36.58 -72.36
C PRO A 850 19.53 37.77 -72.59
#